data_AF-A0A5K7Z6N9-F1
#
_entry.id   AF-A0A5K7Z6N9-F1
#
_cell.length_a   1.000
_cell.length_b   1.000
_cell.length_c   1.000
_cell.angle_alpha   90.00
_cell.angle_beta   90.00
_cell.angle_gamma   90.00
#
_symmetry.space_group_name_H-M   'P 1'
#
loop_
_entity.id
_entity.type
_entity.pdbx_description
1 polymer ?
#
loop_
_entity_poly.entity_id
_entity_poly.type
_entity_poly.pdbx_seq_one_letter_code
_entity_poly.pdbx_strand_id
1 'polypeptide(L)'
;MQGVTSNSKLVLFSIFLTLLFSSFAWAAGSDCDPPAATAVSVQGVVQFRSTGGDAWQAVKLNDTFCPGDEIRVQDNSRASLALANESVLRLNANSSIVVQKFEEKTSFVDVFKGAAHLFARKPNKLEVNTPYVVAGVRGTEFLIRVEDDQTFLSVFEGGVLASNDAGEVTLTSGQSAVAQKGRAPVLTTVVRPRDAVQWALYYPPVVYVPPGQPEMREDLNDPVFLANRASQALAVGEIDAAEADLDRALAIDPASADALSLQAIVALVRNDKEKALALAQQAVEANPKSATALVAKSYAQQVRFDLEGARKSLMDAVAASPDDALAHARLAEIHLSFGNLDKALQSAQKAAAIAPGLSRTQTVLGFAYLTQVKTDEARAAFDQAIQADQADPLPRLGLGLAKIREGQLEAGRMDLEVAASLDPNSSLIRSYLGKAYYEEKRGGLDEREYKTAKELDPNDPTPWFYSAIAKQTTNRPVEALQDFETAKELNDNRAVYRSKLLLDSDLAARSAATARIYNDLGFGQRGLLEGYNAVNADPTNFSAHRFLADTYATLPRHEIARVSELLQSQLLQPTNTTPIQPGLAESNLFLISAQGAAQTSFNEFNPLFARDGATLQASGLYGSNETWGGEGVASGIYGKISLSAGYTHYETDGWRENSDQKDDIANIFAQYEISDKTSIQAEYRYRDNERGDIRQRFFQEDFLTDQRTEVTTNSARVGLRHAFSPGSIVLGNFQYAKKDDDFFDVFFYDFGFPPPLVELNFENPQESEDYAGELSYLFRSKTIDLVSGVGYVKKNEDVTFAGTFQWPGTDPPTFIDSFSDPLEYEVDHVNLYAYSYFRPLEGFIFSVGASGDFYNDDEQNYGEEEIEESQFNPKLGVSWNPFSSTTIRGAVFRTFKRTLVTEQTLEPTQVAGFNQFFDDPEATDAWVYGVALDQKLPKDVYFGMELSYRDLSVPFYGLANTLEEASWEEYLGRAYLYWTPHEWLALKAEYLYEDFERDEGFTDGVKDMRTHRFPLGINFFHPSGLSAGLTATYYDQKGTIERTVIDFGVFEDGADQFWLVDAAISYRFPNRYGFATLGVKNLFDEEFDYYEVDRNNLTIQQDMQIYVKLTLTLP
;
A
#
# COMPACT_ATOMS: atom_id res chain seq x y z
N MET A 1 -6.01 -72.23 24.54
CA MET A 1 -4.82 -71.59 23.92
C MET A 1 -5.26 -70.20 23.50
N GLN A 2 -4.75 -69.20 24.23
CA GLN A 2 -5.13 -67.77 24.19
C GLN A 2 -4.75 -67.19 22.81
N GLY A 3 -5.53 -66.35 22.11
CA GLY A 3 -6.38 -65.23 22.54
C GLY A 3 -5.66 -63.92 22.13
N VAL A 4 -6.23 -62.85 21.58
CA VAL A 4 -7.58 -62.28 21.66
C VAL A 4 -7.73 -61.17 20.59
N THR A 5 -8.84 -61.25 19.84
CA THR A 5 -9.70 -60.21 19.21
C THR A 5 -9.15 -58.97 18.47
N SER A 6 -9.53 -58.84 17.20
CA SER A 6 -10.03 -57.58 16.64
C SER A 6 -11.56 -57.61 16.64
N ASN A 7 -12.20 -56.47 16.92
CA ASN A 7 -13.65 -56.34 16.92
C ASN A 7 -14.01 -55.16 16.01
N SER A 8 -14.75 -55.49 14.94
CA SER A 8 -15.95 -54.81 14.40
C SER A 8 -15.95 -53.28 14.22
N LYS A 9 -16.55 -52.65 13.21
CA LYS A 9 -17.37 -52.97 12.03
C LYS A 9 -17.68 -51.58 11.41
N LEU A 10 -17.74 -51.45 10.07
CA LEU A 10 -18.88 -50.91 9.29
C LEU A 10 -18.41 -50.69 7.82
N VAL A 11 -18.65 -51.65 6.92
CA VAL A 11 -19.84 -51.82 6.05
C VAL A 11 -19.71 -50.93 4.79
N LEU A 12 -19.17 -51.45 3.68
CA LEU A 12 -19.68 -52.39 2.66
C LEU A 12 -20.28 -51.69 1.44
N PHE A 13 -19.56 -51.93 0.35
CA PHE A 13 -19.73 -51.53 -1.03
C PHE A 13 -20.80 -52.40 -1.73
N SER A 14 -21.52 -51.80 -2.68
CA SER A 14 -22.27 -52.43 -3.78
C SER A 14 -23.52 -53.26 -3.47
N ILE A 15 -24.69 -52.73 -3.86
CA ILE A 15 -25.55 -53.21 -4.96
C ILE A 15 -26.86 -52.43 -4.87
N PHE A 16 -27.12 -51.50 -5.81
CA PHE A 16 -28.46 -51.30 -6.39
C PHE A 16 -28.32 -50.57 -7.72
N LEU A 17 -28.35 -51.36 -8.79
CA LEU A 17 -28.48 -50.93 -10.17
C LEU A 17 -29.98 -50.67 -10.45
N THR A 18 -30.26 -49.75 -11.37
CA THR A 18 -31.56 -49.47 -12.04
C THR A 18 -32.65 -48.76 -11.23
N LEU A 19 -32.68 -47.43 -11.30
CA LEU A 19 -33.86 -46.57 -11.58
C LEU A 19 -33.50 -45.12 -11.25
N LEU A 20 -33.08 -44.34 -12.25
CA LEU A 20 -33.23 -42.88 -12.34
C LEU A 20 -32.74 -42.43 -13.72
N PHE A 21 -33.53 -42.73 -14.75
CA PHE A 21 -33.54 -41.93 -15.97
C PHE A 21 -34.28 -40.64 -15.63
N SER A 22 -33.52 -39.62 -15.26
CA SER A 22 -33.94 -38.22 -15.29
C SER A 22 -32.90 -37.50 -16.12
N SER A 23 -33.42 -36.84 -17.15
CA SER A 23 -32.74 -36.35 -18.33
C SER A 23 -31.65 -35.33 -18.00
N PHE A 24 -30.39 -35.75 -18.03
CA PHE A 24 -29.28 -34.82 -18.30
C PHE A 24 -29.35 -34.46 -19.78
N ALA A 25 -29.79 -33.24 -20.08
CA ALA A 25 -29.55 -32.65 -21.38
C ALA A 25 -28.03 -32.50 -21.54
N TRP A 26 -27.43 -33.34 -22.40
CA TRP A 26 -26.08 -33.12 -22.87
C TRP A 26 -26.02 -31.72 -23.52
N ALA A 27 -25.10 -30.89 -23.04
CA ALA A 27 -24.64 -29.74 -23.80
C ALA A 27 -24.10 -30.28 -25.13
N ALA A 28 -24.67 -29.82 -26.25
CA ALA A 28 -24.18 -30.16 -27.58
C ALA A 28 -22.92 -29.33 -27.86
N GLY A 29 -21.81 -29.67 -27.20
CA GLY A 29 -20.48 -29.20 -27.56
C GLY A 29 -19.90 -30.10 -28.65
N SER A 30 -19.28 -29.50 -29.66
CA SER A 30 -18.53 -30.21 -30.69
C SER A 30 -17.22 -30.81 -30.13
N ASP A 31 -16.93 -32.08 -30.46
CA ASP A 31 -15.73 -32.85 -30.05
C ASP A 31 -14.40 -32.33 -30.65
N CYS A 32 -14.04 -31.06 -30.46
CA CYS A 32 -12.70 -30.56 -30.79
C CYS A 32 -11.93 -30.14 -29.53
N ASP A 33 -10.78 -30.77 -29.32
CA ASP A 33 -9.84 -30.44 -28.25
C ASP A 33 -8.46 -30.14 -28.85
N PRO A 34 -7.93 -28.91 -28.72
CA PRO A 34 -8.54 -27.74 -28.07
C PRO A 34 -9.58 -27.01 -28.97
N PRO A 35 -10.55 -26.29 -28.38
CA PRO A 35 -11.51 -25.47 -29.11
C PRO A 35 -10.86 -24.23 -29.73
N ALA A 36 -11.45 -23.73 -30.82
CA ALA A 36 -10.98 -22.57 -31.56
C ALA A 36 -11.43 -21.25 -30.89
N ALA A 37 -12.68 -21.22 -30.42
CA ALA A 37 -13.24 -20.09 -29.70
C ALA A 37 -14.26 -20.57 -28.65
N THR A 38 -14.52 -19.73 -27.66
CA THR A 38 -15.53 -19.95 -26.62
C THR A 38 -16.41 -18.72 -26.52
N ALA A 39 -17.74 -18.90 -26.48
CA ALA A 39 -18.67 -17.81 -26.23
C ALA A 39 -18.57 -17.34 -24.77
N VAL A 40 -18.10 -16.11 -24.56
CA VAL A 40 -18.00 -15.49 -23.21
C VAL A 40 -19.11 -14.50 -22.93
N SER A 41 -19.86 -14.11 -23.96
CA SER A 41 -21.03 -13.22 -23.85
C SER A 41 -21.95 -13.39 -25.05
N VAL A 42 -23.26 -13.46 -24.83
CA VAL A 42 -24.32 -13.63 -25.84
C VAL A 42 -25.51 -12.76 -25.46
N GLN A 43 -25.89 -11.83 -26.32
CA GLN A 43 -27.08 -10.98 -26.19
C GLN A 43 -27.99 -11.15 -27.39
N GLY A 44 -29.28 -11.35 -27.17
CA GLY A 44 -30.26 -11.54 -28.24
C GLY A 44 -30.11 -12.89 -28.94
N VAL A 45 -30.24 -12.90 -30.28
CA VAL A 45 -30.24 -14.11 -31.10
C VAL A 45 -28.88 -14.26 -31.80
N VAL A 46 -28.06 -15.16 -31.27
CA VAL A 46 -26.78 -15.56 -31.86
C VAL A 46 -26.87 -17.02 -32.24
N GLN A 47 -26.39 -17.34 -33.44
CA GLN A 47 -26.48 -18.70 -33.99
C GLN A 47 -25.15 -19.12 -34.58
N PHE A 48 -24.85 -20.41 -34.52
CA PHE A 48 -23.69 -21.00 -35.15
C PHE A 48 -24.06 -22.19 -36.03
N ARG A 49 -23.17 -22.55 -36.95
CA ARG A 49 -23.31 -23.68 -37.84
C ARG A 49 -21.97 -24.41 -37.92
N SER A 50 -21.97 -25.68 -37.53
CA SER A 50 -20.75 -26.50 -37.55
C SER A 50 -20.28 -26.81 -38.97
N THR A 51 -18.98 -27.00 -39.11
CA THR A 51 -18.33 -27.34 -40.38
C THR A 51 -18.97 -28.59 -41.03
N GLY A 52 -19.63 -28.42 -42.18
CA GLY A 52 -20.31 -29.51 -42.91
C GLY A 52 -21.74 -29.82 -42.48
N GLY A 53 -22.31 -29.07 -41.53
CA GLY A 53 -23.72 -29.13 -41.15
C GLY A 53 -24.55 -28.03 -41.82
N ASP A 54 -25.80 -28.31 -42.17
CA ASP A 54 -26.70 -27.34 -42.83
C ASP A 54 -27.59 -26.54 -41.84
N ALA A 55 -27.66 -26.95 -40.57
CA ALA A 55 -28.58 -26.37 -39.59
C ALA A 55 -27.92 -25.33 -38.68
N TRP A 56 -28.56 -24.17 -38.53
CA TRP A 56 -28.20 -23.15 -37.54
C TRP A 56 -28.67 -23.57 -36.14
N GLN A 57 -27.77 -23.47 -35.17
CA GLN A 57 -28.00 -23.78 -33.76
C GLN A 57 -27.87 -22.50 -32.93
N ALA A 58 -28.65 -22.36 -31.86
CA ALA A 58 -28.55 -21.21 -30.96
C ALA A 58 -27.28 -21.31 -30.11
N VAL A 59 -26.52 -20.22 -30.03
CA VAL A 59 -25.32 -20.12 -29.19
C VAL A 59 -25.72 -19.77 -27.75
N LYS A 60 -25.08 -20.42 -26.79
CA LYS A 60 -25.18 -20.15 -25.35
C LYS A 60 -23.82 -19.77 -24.77
N LEU A 61 -23.86 -19.22 -23.55
CA LEU A 61 -22.65 -18.93 -22.79
C LEU A 61 -21.83 -20.22 -22.57
N ASN A 62 -20.52 -20.11 -22.75
CA ASN A 62 -19.53 -21.18 -22.66
C ASN A 62 -19.62 -22.25 -23.77
N ASP A 63 -20.48 -22.08 -24.78
CA ASP A 63 -20.41 -22.93 -25.98
C ASP A 63 -19.03 -22.75 -26.65
N THR A 64 -18.44 -23.87 -27.06
CA THR A 64 -17.15 -23.92 -27.75
C THR A 64 -17.35 -24.15 -29.25
N PHE A 65 -16.45 -23.59 -30.05
CA PHE A 65 -16.52 -23.64 -31.52
C PHE A 65 -15.26 -24.28 -32.08
N CYS A 66 -15.43 -25.10 -33.11
CA CYS A 66 -14.32 -25.72 -33.82
C CYS A 66 -13.84 -24.86 -34.98
N PRO A 67 -12.61 -25.11 -35.48
CA PRO A 67 -12.16 -24.53 -36.74
C PRO A 67 -13.11 -24.86 -37.89
N GLY A 68 -13.53 -23.83 -38.64
CA GLY A 68 -14.47 -23.88 -39.76
C GLY A 68 -15.91 -23.54 -39.38
N ASP A 69 -16.24 -23.43 -38.10
CA ASP A 69 -17.60 -23.11 -37.66
C ASP A 69 -17.96 -21.66 -37.97
N GLU A 70 -19.17 -21.45 -38.49
CA GLU A 70 -19.70 -20.15 -38.86
C GLU A 70 -20.62 -19.62 -37.75
N ILE A 71 -20.44 -18.37 -37.35
CA ILE A 71 -21.22 -17.70 -36.30
C ILE A 71 -21.87 -16.45 -36.88
N ARG A 72 -23.16 -16.25 -36.61
CA ARG A 72 -23.92 -15.06 -37.01
C ARG A 72 -24.65 -14.41 -35.84
N VAL A 73 -24.65 -13.09 -35.83
CA VAL A 73 -25.33 -12.23 -34.85
C VAL A 73 -26.47 -11.50 -35.56
N GLN A 74 -27.71 -11.69 -35.10
CA GLN A 74 -28.90 -11.09 -35.72
C GLN A 74 -29.08 -9.61 -35.32
N ASP A 75 -30.19 -9.00 -35.77
CA ASP A 75 -30.62 -7.67 -35.33
C ASP A 75 -30.78 -7.61 -33.80
N ASN A 76 -30.52 -6.43 -33.21
CA ASN A 76 -30.61 -6.18 -31.76
C ASN A 76 -29.86 -7.22 -30.89
N SER A 77 -28.79 -7.81 -31.43
CA SER A 77 -28.05 -8.90 -30.82
C SER A 77 -26.55 -8.63 -30.84
N ARG A 78 -25.80 -9.23 -29.91
CA ARG A 78 -24.34 -9.11 -29.79
C ARG A 78 -23.74 -10.41 -29.29
N ALA A 79 -22.45 -10.60 -29.54
CA ALA A 79 -21.70 -11.74 -29.01
C ALA A 79 -20.28 -11.32 -28.68
N SER A 80 -19.67 -11.95 -27.68
CA SER A 80 -18.21 -11.87 -27.44
C SER A 80 -17.63 -13.27 -27.35
N LEU A 81 -16.53 -13.49 -28.05
CA LEU A 81 -15.85 -14.77 -28.19
C LEU A 81 -14.42 -14.63 -27.67
N ALA A 82 -14.01 -15.52 -26.75
CA ALA A 82 -12.62 -15.69 -26.39
C ALA A 82 -11.97 -16.69 -27.34
N LEU A 83 -10.94 -16.28 -28.06
CA LEU A 83 -10.19 -17.11 -29.00
C LEU A 83 -9.08 -17.88 -28.27
N ALA A 84 -8.68 -19.03 -28.83
CA ALA A 84 -7.62 -19.88 -28.27
C ALA A 84 -6.25 -19.18 -28.08
N ASN A 85 -6.03 -18.04 -28.73
CA ASN A 85 -4.80 -17.25 -28.65
C ASN A 85 -4.85 -16.12 -27.60
N GLU A 86 -5.81 -16.17 -26.66
CA GLU A 86 -6.08 -15.12 -25.64
C GLU A 86 -6.60 -13.79 -26.23
N SER A 87 -7.11 -13.78 -27.46
CA SER A 87 -7.78 -12.60 -28.02
C SER A 87 -9.27 -12.65 -27.71
N VAL A 88 -9.87 -11.48 -27.45
CA VAL A 88 -11.33 -11.36 -27.30
C VAL A 88 -11.91 -10.63 -28.50
N LEU A 89 -12.96 -11.21 -29.09
CA LEU A 89 -13.64 -10.73 -30.29
C LEU A 89 -15.10 -10.41 -29.94
N ARG A 90 -15.47 -9.13 -30.00
CA ARG A 90 -16.85 -8.67 -29.77
C ARG A 90 -17.52 -8.32 -31.09
N LEU A 91 -18.64 -8.97 -31.38
CA LEU A 91 -19.42 -8.87 -32.60
C LEU A 91 -20.67 -8.02 -32.37
N ASN A 92 -20.94 -7.08 -33.28
CA ASN A 92 -22.16 -6.27 -33.25
C ASN A 92 -23.30 -6.96 -34.05
N ALA A 93 -24.50 -6.38 -34.01
CA ALA A 93 -25.63 -6.80 -34.82
C ALA A 93 -25.26 -6.91 -36.32
N ASN A 94 -25.88 -7.86 -37.02
CA ASN A 94 -25.64 -8.13 -38.44
C ASN A 94 -24.22 -8.58 -38.80
N SER A 95 -23.51 -9.17 -37.84
CA SER A 95 -22.16 -9.70 -38.06
C SER A 95 -22.17 -11.19 -38.37
N SER A 96 -21.31 -11.62 -39.30
CA SER A 96 -21.09 -13.04 -39.62
C SER A 96 -19.60 -13.35 -39.77
N ILE A 97 -19.13 -14.36 -39.04
CA ILE A 97 -17.72 -14.76 -39.02
C ILE A 97 -17.54 -16.26 -39.20
N VAL A 98 -16.35 -16.68 -39.64
CA VAL A 98 -15.88 -18.08 -39.54
C VAL A 98 -14.62 -18.11 -38.70
N VAL A 99 -14.60 -18.98 -37.68
CA VAL A 99 -13.43 -19.20 -36.83
C VAL A 99 -12.52 -20.20 -37.51
N GLN A 100 -11.26 -19.89 -37.77
CA GLN A 100 -10.35 -20.80 -38.49
C GLN A 100 -9.40 -21.56 -37.57
N LYS A 101 -8.64 -22.50 -38.14
CA LYS A 101 -7.65 -23.29 -37.40
C LYS A 101 -6.47 -22.42 -36.98
N PHE A 102 -6.10 -22.52 -35.71
CA PHE A 102 -4.91 -21.88 -35.16
C PHE A 102 -3.67 -22.70 -35.54
N GLU A 103 -2.84 -22.20 -36.48
CA GLU A 103 -1.51 -22.78 -36.76
C GLU A 103 -0.43 -22.08 -35.91
N GLU A 104 0.74 -22.71 -35.75
CA GLU A 104 1.83 -22.22 -34.87
C GLU A 104 2.30 -20.78 -35.18
N LYS A 105 1.95 -20.19 -36.33
CA LYS A 105 2.46 -18.89 -36.79
C LYS A 105 1.42 -17.79 -37.08
N THR A 106 0.13 -18.11 -37.22
CA THR A 106 -0.93 -17.11 -37.48
C THR A 106 -2.31 -17.69 -37.16
N SER A 107 -3.18 -16.89 -36.53
CA SER A 107 -4.60 -17.24 -36.34
C SER A 107 -5.45 -16.45 -37.31
N PHE A 108 -6.51 -17.04 -37.87
CA PHE A 108 -7.38 -16.35 -38.84
C PHE A 108 -8.80 -16.22 -38.31
N VAL A 109 -9.40 -15.05 -38.55
CA VAL A 109 -10.85 -14.84 -38.41
C VAL A 109 -11.34 -14.25 -39.72
N ASP A 110 -12.26 -14.94 -40.39
CA ASP A 110 -12.88 -14.42 -41.61
C ASP A 110 -14.14 -13.65 -41.21
N VAL A 111 -14.18 -12.34 -41.48
CA VAL A 111 -15.32 -11.44 -41.22
C VAL A 111 -15.97 -11.07 -42.54
N PHE A 112 -17.15 -11.62 -42.80
CA PHE A 112 -17.83 -11.48 -44.10
C PHE A 112 -18.75 -10.25 -44.17
N LYS A 113 -19.36 -9.88 -43.04
CA LYS A 113 -20.30 -8.76 -42.92
C LYS A 113 -20.38 -8.30 -41.47
N GLY A 114 -20.68 -7.03 -41.24
CA GLY A 114 -20.96 -6.46 -39.92
C GLY A 114 -19.74 -5.81 -39.25
N ALA A 115 -19.77 -5.66 -37.93
CA ALA A 115 -18.71 -4.99 -37.18
C ALA A 115 -18.16 -5.87 -36.06
N ALA A 116 -16.83 -5.88 -35.93
CA ALA A 116 -16.13 -6.64 -34.92
C ALA A 116 -15.07 -5.76 -34.22
N HIS A 117 -15.14 -5.72 -32.90
CA HIS A 117 -14.11 -5.12 -32.05
C HIS A 117 -13.18 -6.23 -31.55
N LEU A 118 -11.87 -6.07 -31.75
CA LEU A 118 -10.86 -7.08 -31.46
C LEU A 118 -9.88 -6.57 -30.42
N PHE A 119 -9.59 -7.43 -29.46
CA PHE A 119 -8.65 -7.18 -28.37
C PHE A 119 -7.60 -8.31 -28.36
N ALA A 120 -6.40 -8.04 -28.89
CA ALA A 120 -5.36 -9.06 -29.08
C ALA A 120 -4.05 -8.68 -28.39
N ARG A 121 -3.54 -9.55 -27.50
CA ARG A 121 -2.40 -9.22 -26.60
C ARG A 121 -1.08 -9.91 -26.94
N LYS A 122 -1.08 -10.86 -27.88
CA LYS A 122 0.14 -11.50 -28.42
C LYS A 122 0.43 -10.98 -29.85
N PRO A 123 1.57 -10.30 -30.10
CA PRO A 123 1.93 -9.83 -31.44
C PRO A 123 2.08 -11.01 -32.41
N ASN A 124 1.67 -10.81 -33.68
CA ASN A 124 1.87 -11.75 -34.78
C ASN A 124 1.12 -13.08 -34.67
N LYS A 125 -0.04 -13.10 -34.01
CA LYS A 125 -0.88 -14.31 -33.90
C LYS A 125 -2.33 -14.09 -34.34
N LEU A 126 -2.69 -13.01 -35.04
CA LEU A 126 -4.05 -12.81 -35.54
C LEU A 126 -4.04 -12.06 -36.88
N GLU A 127 -4.73 -12.60 -37.87
CA GLU A 127 -5.06 -11.96 -39.13
C GLU A 127 -6.57 -12.00 -39.29
N VAL A 128 -7.15 -10.85 -39.66
CA VAL A 128 -8.58 -10.75 -39.93
C VAL A 128 -8.78 -10.58 -41.42
N ASN A 129 -9.39 -11.57 -42.05
CA ASN A 129 -9.68 -11.54 -43.47
C ASN A 129 -11.08 -10.95 -43.69
N THR A 130 -11.18 -9.99 -44.59
CA THR A 130 -12.47 -9.48 -45.09
C THR A 130 -12.51 -9.57 -46.61
N PRO A 131 -13.69 -9.41 -47.25
CA PRO A 131 -13.79 -9.41 -48.71
C PRO A 131 -12.90 -8.36 -49.41
N TYR A 132 -12.43 -7.33 -48.71
CA TYR A 132 -11.73 -6.18 -49.30
C TYR A 132 -10.30 -5.96 -48.80
N VAL A 133 -9.95 -6.48 -47.62
CA VAL A 133 -8.65 -6.28 -46.98
C VAL A 133 -8.34 -7.37 -45.95
N VAL A 134 -7.07 -7.75 -45.86
CA VAL A 134 -6.50 -8.56 -44.77
C VAL A 134 -5.84 -7.63 -43.77
N ALA A 135 -6.27 -7.71 -42.51
CA ALA A 135 -5.74 -6.93 -41.41
C ALA A 135 -4.83 -7.81 -40.52
N GLY A 136 -3.51 -7.64 -40.67
CA GLY A 136 -2.50 -8.31 -39.85
C GLY A 136 -2.26 -7.57 -38.52
N VAL A 137 -2.52 -8.25 -37.41
CA VAL A 137 -2.54 -7.68 -36.05
C VAL A 137 -1.17 -7.75 -35.40
N ARG A 138 -0.63 -6.60 -34.95
CA ARG A 138 0.65 -6.53 -34.23
C ARG A 138 0.45 -6.20 -32.75
N GLY A 139 -0.34 -7.03 -32.04
CA GLY A 139 -0.64 -6.88 -30.61
C GLY A 139 -1.41 -5.59 -30.34
N THR A 140 -2.71 -5.61 -30.63
CA THR A 140 -3.53 -4.41 -30.84
C THR A 140 -4.99 -4.56 -30.43
N GLU A 141 -5.58 -3.42 -30.07
CA GLU A 141 -7.02 -3.20 -29.99
C GLU A 141 -7.47 -2.43 -31.25
N PHE A 142 -8.44 -2.97 -32.00
CA PHE A 142 -8.93 -2.33 -33.22
C PHE A 142 -10.37 -2.73 -33.56
N LEU A 143 -11.03 -1.89 -34.36
CA LEU A 143 -12.34 -2.14 -34.93
C LEU A 143 -12.21 -2.46 -36.41
N ILE A 144 -12.96 -3.44 -36.87
CA ILE A 144 -13.22 -3.71 -38.28
C ILE A 144 -14.72 -3.65 -38.55
N ARG A 145 -15.11 -2.96 -39.62
CA ARG A 145 -16.51 -2.89 -40.08
C ARG A 145 -16.55 -3.19 -41.56
N VAL A 146 -17.29 -4.23 -41.93
CA VAL A 146 -17.46 -4.71 -43.30
C VAL A 146 -18.86 -4.33 -43.78
N GLU A 147 -18.89 -3.44 -44.76
CA GLU A 147 -20.10 -2.99 -45.46
C GLU A 147 -20.18 -3.65 -46.84
N ASP A 148 -21.25 -3.40 -47.61
CA ASP A 148 -21.49 -4.10 -48.88
C ASP A 148 -20.47 -3.77 -49.98
N ASP A 149 -19.69 -2.68 -49.88
CA ASP A 149 -18.70 -2.25 -50.88
C ASP A 149 -17.32 -1.84 -50.34
N GLN A 150 -17.14 -1.88 -49.01
CA GLN A 150 -15.90 -1.45 -48.35
C GLN A 150 -15.68 -2.11 -46.97
N THR A 151 -14.41 -2.16 -46.55
CA THR A 151 -14.02 -2.45 -45.16
C THR A 151 -13.45 -1.18 -44.52
N PHE A 152 -13.99 -0.78 -43.38
CA PHE A 152 -13.44 0.25 -42.51
C PHE A 152 -12.63 -0.39 -41.38
N LEU A 153 -11.46 0.18 -41.10
CA LEU A 153 -10.54 -0.24 -40.05
C LEU A 153 -10.20 0.96 -39.17
N SER A 154 -10.18 0.77 -37.85
CA SER A 154 -9.75 1.80 -36.91
C SER A 154 -8.92 1.19 -35.79
N VAL A 155 -7.70 1.70 -35.57
CA VAL A 155 -6.78 1.17 -34.55
C VAL A 155 -6.83 2.04 -33.31
N PHE A 156 -7.13 1.43 -32.17
CA PHE A 156 -7.16 2.09 -30.86
C PHE A 156 -5.82 1.98 -30.15
N GLU A 157 -5.18 0.82 -30.25
CA GLU A 157 -3.92 0.52 -29.58
C GLU A 157 -2.99 -0.31 -30.49
N GLY A 158 -1.69 0.01 -30.51
CA GLY A 158 -0.63 -0.62 -31.30
C GLY A 158 -0.70 -0.36 -32.81
N GLY A 159 -0.41 -1.35 -33.67
CA GLY A 159 -0.50 -1.21 -35.13
C GLY A 159 -1.09 -2.39 -35.92
N VAL A 160 -1.74 -2.08 -37.05
CA VAL A 160 -2.38 -3.06 -37.96
C VAL A 160 -1.85 -2.85 -39.38
N LEU A 161 -1.40 -3.93 -40.02
CA LEU A 161 -1.07 -3.90 -41.45
C LEU A 161 -2.31 -4.27 -42.26
N ALA A 162 -2.88 -3.31 -42.97
CA ALA A 162 -4.03 -3.52 -43.85
C ALA A 162 -3.52 -3.71 -45.29
N SER A 163 -3.76 -4.88 -45.89
CA SER A 163 -3.24 -5.22 -47.21
C SER A 163 -4.28 -5.91 -48.10
N ASN A 164 -4.22 -5.63 -49.41
CA ASN A 164 -4.94 -6.35 -50.45
C ASN A 164 -4.12 -6.35 -51.76
N ASP A 165 -4.64 -6.99 -52.81
CA ASP A 165 -3.94 -7.11 -54.11
C ASP A 165 -3.59 -5.76 -54.76
N ALA A 166 -4.28 -4.69 -54.39
CA ALA A 166 -4.07 -3.34 -54.95
C ALA A 166 -3.04 -2.51 -54.15
N GLY A 167 -2.69 -2.91 -52.92
CA GLY A 167 -1.67 -2.24 -52.10
C GLY A 167 -1.81 -2.51 -50.60
N GLU A 168 -0.94 -1.89 -49.81
CA GLU A 168 -0.91 -2.00 -48.34
C GLU A 168 -0.78 -0.65 -47.65
N VAL A 169 -1.29 -0.56 -46.42
CA VAL A 169 -1.13 0.58 -45.52
C VAL A 169 -0.93 0.08 -44.09
N THR A 170 0.04 0.65 -43.37
CA THR A 170 0.22 0.39 -41.95
C THR A 170 -0.52 1.44 -41.14
N LEU A 171 -1.44 1.01 -40.28
CA LEU A 171 -2.16 1.84 -39.32
C LEU A 171 -1.45 1.80 -37.96
N THR A 172 -1.31 2.95 -37.33
CA THR A 172 -0.88 3.08 -35.92
C THR A 172 -2.03 3.58 -35.04
N SER A 173 -1.83 3.62 -33.72
CA SER A 173 -2.85 4.04 -32.75
C SER A 173 -3.47 5.40 -33.11
N GLY A 174 -4.79 5.47 -33.10
CA GLY A 174 -5.55 6.67 -33.47
C GLY A 174 -5.79 6.83 -34.97
N GLN A 175 -5.25 5.96 -35.84
CA GLN A 175 -5.47 6.01 -37.27
C GLN A 175 -6.61 5.10 -37.73
N SER A 176 -7.25 5.49 -38.82
CA SER A 176 -8.28 4.69 -39.49
C SER A 176 -7.98 4.58 -40.99
N ALA A 177 -8.45 3.51 -41.63
CA ALA A 177 -8.39 3.34 -43.08
C ALA A 177 -9.69 2.77 -43.63
N VAL A 178 -9.91 3.00 -44.93
CA VAL A 178 -10.98 2.37 -45.71
C VAL A 178 -10.37 1.62 -46.88
N ALA A 179 -10.78 0.36 -47.06
CA ALA A 179 -10.48 -0.47 -48.20
C ALA A 179 -11.76 -0.64 -49.04
N GLN A 180 -11.89 0.12 -50.13
CA GLN A 180 -12.99 -0.04 -51.07
C GLN A 180 -12.72 -1.21 -52.02
N LYS A 181 -13.79 -1.83 -52.52
CA LYS A 181 -13.70 -2.92 -53.49
C LYS A 181 -12.76 -2.61 -54.66
N GLY A 182 -11.69 -3.41 -54.80
CA GLY A 182 -10.73 -3.33 -55.89
C GLY A 182 -9.76 -2.14 -55.82
N ARG A 183 -9.69 -1.42 -54.69
CA ARG A 183 -8.76 -0.31 -54.47
C ARG A 183 -7.83 -0.60 -53.28
N ALA A 184 -6.64 0.00 -53.29
CA ALA A 184 -5.73 -0.08 -52.16
C ALA A 184 -6.38 0.54 -50.91
N PRO A 185 -6.10 0.02 -49.70
CA PRO A 185 -6.55 0.63 -48.46
C PRO A 185 -5.91 2.01 -48.27
N VAL A 186 -6.71 3.01 -47.88
CA VAL A 186 -6.27 4.42 -47.73
C VAL A 186 -6.61 4.94 -46.34
N LEU A 187 -5.68 5.69 -45.74
CA LEU A 187 -5.91 6.40 -44.48
C LEU A 187 -7.10 7.36 -44.61
N THR A 188 -7.95 7.38 -43.59
CA THR A 188 -9.08 8.31 -43.48
C THR A 188 -9.04 9.03 -42.14
N THR A 189 -9.60 10.24 -42.09
CA THR A 189 -9.66 11.04 -40.86
C THR A 189 -10.99 10.77 -40.14
N VAL A 190 -10.91 10.35 -38.88
CA VAL A 190 -12.06 10.19 -37.98
C VAL A 190 -11.87 11.11 -36.79
N VAL A 191 -12.90 11.88 -36.42
CA VAL A 191 -12.81 12.93 -35.39
C VAL A 191 -12.40 12.36 -34.03
N ARG A 192 -13.02 11.23 -33.63
CA ARG A 192 -12.61 10.42 -32.48
C ARG A 192 -12.77 8.95 -32.83
N PRO A 193 -11.70 8.21 -33.12
CA PRO A 193 -11.76 6.79 -33.46
C PRO A 193 -12.63 5.98 -32.49
N ARG A 194 -12.54 6.23 -31.17
CA ARG A 194 -13.30 5.52 -30.12
C ARG A 194 -14.82 5.73 -30.17
N ASP A 195 -15.30 6.75 -30.89
CA ASP A 195 -16.75 6.89 -31.12
C ASP A 195 -17.31 5.72 -31.96
N ALA A 196 -16.46 5.03 -32.73
CA ALA A 196 -16.86 3.90 -33.57
C ALA A 196 -17.22 2.62 -32.77
N VAL A 197 -16.90 2.57 -31.48
CA VAL A 197 -17.27 1.49 -30.55
C VAL A 197 -18.24 1.95 -29.46
N GLN A 198 -18.94 3.07 -29.63
CA GLN A 198 -19.97 3.53 -28.66
C GLN A 198 -21.06 2.51 -28.40
N TRP A 199 -21.36 1.66 -29.39
CA TRP A 199 -22.28 0.55 -29.23
C TRP A 199 -21.83 -0.38 -28.09
N ALA A 200 -20.53 -0.50 -27.79
CA ALA A 200 -20.05 -1.30 -26.68
C ALA A 200 -20.31 -0.71 -25.28
N LEU A 201 -20.82 0.52 -25.14
CA LEU A 201 -21.06 1.14 -23.83
C LEU A 201 -22.22 0.48 -23.06
N TYR A 202 -22.05 0.35 -21.74
CA TYR A 202 -23.07 -0.15 -20.81
C TYR A 202 -23.85 1.01 -20.17
N TYR A 203 -25.19 0.89 -20.10
CA TYR A 203 -26.09 1.87 -19.49
C TYR A 203 -26.72 1.30 -18.21
N PRO A 204 -26.67 2.01 -17.07
CA PRO A 204 -27.23 1.50 -15.82
C PRO A 204 -28.77 1.48 -15.88
N PRO A 205 -29.43 0.37 -15.50
CA PRO A 205 -30.88 0.31 -15.44
C PRO A 205 -31.42 1.14 -14.26
N VAL A 206 -32.44 1.95 -14.51
CA VAL A 206 -33.15 2.74 -13.46
C VAL A 206 -34.65 2.46 -13.38
N VAL A 207 -35.23 1.86 -14.43
CA VAL A 207 -36.61 1.41 -14.43
C VAL A 207 -36.64 -0.03 -13.92
N TYR A 208 -37.29 -0.24 -12.78
CA TYR A 208 -37.48 -1.57 -12.21
C TYR A 208 -38.85 -2.12 -12.61
N VAL A 209 -38.86 -3.26 -13.30
CA VAL A 209 -40.08 -4.02 -13.57
C VAL A 209 -40.10 -5.23 -12.63
N PRO A 210 -41.06 -5.33 -11.69
CA PRO A 210 -41.14 -6.44 -10.75
C PRO A 210 -41.25 -7.81 -11.46
N PRO A 211 -40.57 -8.85 -10.94
CA PRO A 211 -40.68 -10.20 -11.48
C PRO A 211 -42.14 -10.68 -11.54
N GLY A 212 -42.53 -11.28 -12.67
CA GLY A 212 -43.86 -11.87 -12.86
C GLY A 212 -44.96 -10.91 -13.32
N GLN A 213 -44.64 -9.64 -13.62
CA GLN A 213 -45.57 -8.79 -14.37
C GLN A 213 -45.73 -9.28 -15.82
N PRO A 214 -46.95 -9.27 -16.38
CA PRO A 214 -47.18 -9.65 -17.77
C PRO A 214 -46.45 -8.70 -18.74
N GLU A 215 -45.98 -9.23 -19.87
CA GLU A 215 -45.38 -8.42 -20.94
C GLU A 215 -46.31 -7.26 -21.30
N MET A 216 -45.76 -6.04 -21.30
CA MET A 216 -46.51 -4.86 -21.69
C MET A 216 -46.96 -5.00 -23.14
N ARG A 217 -48.25 -4.71 -23.37
CA ARG A 217 -48.81 -4.70 -24.71
C ARG A 217 -48.12 -3.61 -25.53
N GLU A 218 -47.70 -3.94 -26.75
CA GLU A 218 -47.14 -2.93 -27.66
C GLU A 218 -48.18 -1.83 -27.95
N ASP A 219 -47.90 -0.63 -27.43
CA ASP A 219 -48.70 0.58 -27.66
C ASP A 219 -47.79 1.81 -27.78
N LEU A 220 -47.61 2.28 -29.01
CA LEU A 220 -46.78 3.45 -29.32
C LEU A 220 -47.40 4.79 -28.86
N ASN A 221 -48.56 4.77 -28.21
CA ASN A 221 -49.20 5.94 -27.60
C ASN A 221 -49.21 5.85 -26.06
N ASP A 222 -48.65 4.79 -25.48
CA ASP A 222 -48.46 4.67 -24.03
C ASP A 222 -47.04 5.15 -23.64
N PRO A 223 -46.91 6.23 -22.86
CA PRO A 223 -45.60 6.73 -22.44
C PRO A 223 -44.83 5.71 -21.57
N VAL A 224 -45.52 4.83 -20.83
CA VAL A 224 -44.88 3.79 -20.01
C VAL A 224 -44.28 2.70 -20.90
N PHE A 225 -45.01 2.26 -21.93
CA PHE A 225 -44.48 1.31 -22.91
C PHE A 225 -43.24 1.86 -23.62
N LEU A 226 -43.31 3.12 -24.10
CA LEU A 226 -42.19 3.79 -24.77
C LEU A 226 -40.97 3.93 -23.86
N ALA A 227 -41.15 4.33 -22.59
CA ALA A 227 -40.06 4.43 -21.63
C ALA A 227 -39.40 3.06 -21.36
N ASN A 228 -40.19 1.98 -21.22
CA ASN A 228 -39.66 0.63 -21.03
C ASN A 228 -38.90 0.13 -22.26
N ARG A 229 -39.42 0.38 -23.47
CA ARG A 229 -38.73 0.04 -24.72
C ARG A 229 -37.43 0.84 -24.88
N ALA A 230 -37.43 2.13 -24.53
CA ALA A 230 -36.23 2.94 -24.49
C ALA A 230 -35.20 2.37 -23.51
N SER A 231 -35.62 1.94 -22.31
CA SER A 231 -34.73 1.30 -21.34
C SER A 231 -34.10 0.02 -21.88
N GLN A 232 -34.85 -0.80 -22.64
CA GLN A 232 -34.31 -2.00 -23.30
C GLN A 232 -33.34 -1.66 -24.43
N ALA A 233 -33.65 -0.64 -25.24
CA ALA A 233 -32.78 -0.15 -26.30
C ALA A 233 -31.45 0.38 -25.74
N LEU A 234 -31.47 1.10 -24.61
CA LEU A 234 -30.26 1.53 -23.90
C LEU A 234 -29.41 0.35 -23.41
N ALA A 235 -30.03 -0.73 -22.92
CA ALA A 235 -29.31 -1.93 -22.46
C ALA A 235 -28.52 -2.63 -23.59
N VAL A 236 -29.00 -2.54 -24.83
CA VAL A 236 -28.29 -3.01 -26.03
C VAL A 236 -27.57 -1.88 -26.78
N GLY A 237 -27.35 -0.72 -26.15
CA GLY A 237 -26.57 0.40 -26.72
C GLY A 237 -27.18 1.09 -27.94
N GLU A 238 -28.46 0.90 -28.22
CA GLU A 238 -29.23 1.54 -29.31
C GLU A 238 -29.75 2.91 -28.84
N ILE A 239 -28.84 3.86 -28.64
CA ILE A 239 -29.13 5.17 -28.01
C ILE A 239 -30.12 5.99 -28.83
N ASP A 240 -29.94 6.04 -30.15
CA ASP A 240 -30.79 6.84 -31.04
C ASP A 240 -32.24 6.35 -31.03
N ALA A 241 -32.44 5.02 -30.98
CA ALA A 241 -33.76 4.41 -30.86
C ALA A 241 -34.39 4.73 -29.49
N ALA A 242 -33.60 4.66 -28.42
CA ALA A 242 -34.06 5.01 -27.08
C ALA A 242 -34.47 6.49 -26.98
N GLU A 243 -33.68 7.42 -27.51
CA GLU A 243 -34.01 8.85 -27.47
C GLU A 243 -35.29 9.17 -28.24
N ALA A 244 -35.48 8.57 -29.43
CA ALA A 244 -36.71 8.75 -30.19
C ALA A 244 -37.96 8.30 -29.40
N ASP A 245 -37.85 7.23 -28.63
CA ASP A 245 -38.92 6.73 -27.77
C ASP A 245 -39.15 7.62 -26.54
N LEU A 246 -38.09 8.12 -25.91
CA LEU A 246 -38.18 9.04 -24.78
C LEU A 246 -38.81 10.39 -25.19
N ASP A 247 -38.40 10.94 -26.34
CA ASP A 247 -38.97 12.18 -26.86
C ASP A 247 -40.45 12.00 -27.19
N ARG A 248 -40.84 10.85 -27.76
CA ARG A 248 -42.23 10.53 -28.02
C ARG A 248 -43.02 10.34 -26.73
N ALA A 249 -42.46 9.67 -25.72
CA ALA A 249 -43.09 9.50 -24.42
C ALA A 249 -43.37 10.85 -23.75
N LEU A 250 -42.41 11.77 -23.77
CA LEU A 250 -42.55 13.12 -23.19
C LEU A 250 -43.44 14.05 -24.02
N ALA A 251 -43.56 13.82 -25.33
CA ALA A 251 -44.56 14.52 -26.15
C ALA A 251 -46.00 14.10 -25.79
N ILE A 252 -46.20 12.87 -25.33
CA ILE A 252 -47.49 12.35 -24.87
C ILE A 252 -47.77 12.77 -23.42
N ASP A 253 -46.80 12.61 -22.53
CA ASP A 253 -46.85 13.01 -21.13
C ASP A 253 -45.58 13.77 -20.71
N PRO A 254 -45.61 15.12 -20.70
CA PRO A 254 -44.48 15.94 -20.29
C PRO A 254 -44.05 15.76 -18.83
N ALA A 255 -44.89 15.14 -17.99
CA ALA A 255 -44.63 14.85 -16.58
C ALA A 255 -44.35 13.36 -16.34
N SER A 256 -44.01 12.59 -17.38
CA SER A 256 -43.63 11.19 -17.24
C SER A 256 -42.32 11.06 -16.45
N ALA A 257 -42.42 10.67 -15.17
CA ALA A 257 -41.27 10.54 -14.28
C ALA A 257 -40.24 9.53 -14.80
N ASP A 258 -40.67 8.42 -15.41
CA ASP A 258 -39.78 7.38 -15.94
C ASP A 258 -39.02 7.86 -17.18
N ALA A 259 -39.70 8.55 -18.11
CA ALA A 259 -39.06 9.11 -19.30
C ALA A 259 -38.06 10.22 -18.94
N LEU A 260 -38.42 11.11 -18.00
CA LEU A 260 -37.50 12.13 -17.47
C LEU A 260 -36.29 11.48 -16.77
N SER A 261 -36.49 10.40 -16.02
CA SER A 261 -35.43 9.65 -15.34
C SER A 261 -34.46 9.01 -16.34
N LEU A 262 -34.96 8.39 -17.40
CA LEU A 262 -34.13 7.80 -18.46
C LEU A 262 -33.38 8.87 -19.26
N GLN A 263 -34.00 10.02 -19.57
CA GLN A 263 -33.29 11.14 -20.18
C GLN A 263 -32.19 11.69 -19.27
N ALA A 264 -32.39 11.70 -17.95
CA ALA A 264 -31.34 12.08 -17.00
C ALA A 264 -30.14 11.12 -17.05
N ILE A 265 -30.38 9.80 -17.20
CA ILE A 265 -29.31 8.80 -17.37
C ILE A 265 -28.59 8.96 -18.71
N VAL A 266 -29.32 9.21 -19.81
CA VAL A 266 -28.70 9.50 -21.12
C VAL A 266 -27.83 10.76 -21.04
N ALA A 267 -28.31 11.83 -20.39
CA ALA A 267 -27.54 13.05 -20.17
C ALA A 267 -26.28 12.78 -19.32
N LEU A 268 -26.38 11.94 -18.29
CA LEU A 268 -25.27 11.55 -17.43
C LEU A 268 -24.19 10.78 -18.20
N VAL A 269 -24.57 9.80 -19.03
CA VAL A 269 -23.62 9.03 -19.85
C VAL A 269 -22.96 9.91 -20.92
N ARG A 270 -23.67 10.95 -21.40
CA ARG A 270 -23.10 12.01 -22.26
C ARG A 270 -22.28 13.06 -21.50
N ASN A 271 -22.08 12.87 -20.19
CA ASN A 271 -21.34 13.77 -19.30
C ASN A 271 -21.94 15.19 -19.17
N ASP A 272 -23.24 15.35 -19.41
CA ASP A 272 -23.99 16.60 -19.19
C ASP A 272 -24.60 16.60 -17.77
N LYS A 273 -23.74 16.87 -16.78
CA LYS A 273 -24.04 16.75 -15.34
C LYS A 273 -25.18 17.66 -14.88
N GLU A 274 -25.23 18.88 -15.40
CA GLU A 274 -26.25 19.87 -15.01
C GLU A 274 -27.61 19.53 -15.61
N LYS A 275 -27.66 19.12 -16.89
CA LYS A 275 -28.90 18.62 -17.50
C LYS A 275 -29.39 17.35 -16.81
N ALA A 276 -28.48 16.42 -16.48
CA ALA A 276 -28.84 15.21 -15.76
C ALA A 276 -29.49 15.51 -14.39
N LEU A 277 -28.91 16.41 -13.60
CA LEU A 277 -29.49 16.81 -12.31
C LEU A 277 -30.84 17.53 -12.47
N ALA A 278 -30.94 18.44 -13.44
CA ALA A 278 -32.19 19.15 -13.70
C ALA A 278 -33.33 18.20 -14.11
N LEU A 279 -33.06 17.25 -15.03
CA LEU A 279 -34.03 16.25 -15.46
C LEU A 279 -34.42 15.30 -14.32
N ALA A 280 -33.45 14.84 -13.52
CA ALA A 280 -33.75 13.99 -12.38
C ALA A 280 -34.56 14.72 -11.29
N GLN A 281 -34.30 16.02 -11.08
CA GLN A 281 -35.08 16.86 -10.17
C GLN A 281 -36.52 17.03 -10.70
N GLN A 282 -36.71 17.27 -12.00
CA GLN A 282 -38.03 17.30 -12.63
C GLN A 282 -38.76 15.96 -12.51
N ALA A 283 -38.07 14.83 -12.66
CA ALA A 283 -38.65 13.50 -12.48
C ALA A 283 -39.18 13.31 -11.03
N VAL A 284 -38.42 13.77 -10.03
CA VAL A 284 -38.84 13.73 -8.62
C VAL A 284 -39.98 14.70 -8.34
N GLU A 285 -40.01 15.87 -8.98
CA GLU A 285 -41.13 16.82 -8.86
C GLU A 285 -42.42 16.27 -9.50
N ALA A 286 -42.30 15.57 -10.62
CA ALA A 286 -43.41 14.90 -11.29
C ALA A 286 -43.99 13.76 -10.43
N ASN A 287 -43.13 12.97 -9.77
CA ASN A 287 -43.57 11.96 -8.81
C ASN A 287 -42.59 11.82 -7.62
N PRO A 288 -42.86 12.48 -6.48
CA PRO A 288 -41.96 12.47 -5.32
C PRO A 288 -41.76 11.11 -4.65
N LYS A 289 -42.62 10.13 -4.95
CA LYS A 289 -42.53 8.76 -4.42
C LYS A 289 -42.04 7.75 -5.46
N SER A 290 -41.67 8.20 -6.66
CA SER A 290 -41.07 7.32 -7.66
C SER A 290 -39.66 6.91 -7.23
N ALA A 291 -39.48 5.62 -6.96
CA ALA A 291 -38.16 5.05 -6.69
C ALA A 291 -37.22 5.26 -7.88
N THR A 292 -37.69 5.07 -9.11
CA THR A 292 -36.93 5.34 -10.35
C THR A 292 -36.44 6.78 -10.41
N ALA A 293 -37.28 7.77 -10.09
CA ALA A 293 -36.87 9.18 -10.08
C ALA A 293 -35.83 9.48 -9.00
N LEU A 294 -36.01 8.92 -7.79
CA LEU A 294 -35.05 9.08 -6.69
C LEU A 294 -33.72 8.37 -6.96
N VAL A 295 -33.74 7.21 -7.63
CA VAL A 295 -32.55 6.49 -8.10
C VAL A 295 -31.82 7.30 -9.16
N ALA A 296 -32.51 7.83 -10.18
CA ALA A 296 -31.92 8.70 -11.20
C ALA A 296 -31.29 9.96 -10.58
N LYS A 297 -31.97 10.57 -9.60
CA LYS A 297 -31.42 11.69 -8.81
C LYS A 297 -30.16 11.31 -8.05
N SER A 298 -30.11 10.11 -7.47
CA SER A 298 -28.91 9.62 -6.78
C SER A 298 -27.70 9.52 -7.72
N TYR A 299 -27.89 9.08 -8.97
CA TYR A 299 -26.83 9.05 -9.99
C TYR A 299 -26.35 10.46 -10.34
N ALA A 300 -27.28 11.40 -10.57
CA ALA A 300 -26.94 12.78 -10.88
C ALA A 300 -26.21 13.49 -9.72
N GLN A 301 -26.62 13.24 -8.47
CA GLN A 301 -25.93 13.74 -7.28
C GLN A 301 -24.52 13.14 -7.14
N GLN A 302 -24.37 11.84 -7.35
CA GLN A 302 -23.07 11.15 -7.27
C GLN A 302 -22.04 11.76 -8.23
N VAL A 303 -22.42 12.01 -9.49
CA VAL A 303 -21.51 12.58 -10.52
C VAL A 303 -21.15 14.05 -10.24
N ARG A 304 -21.91 14.73 -9.37
CA ARG A 304 -21.59 16.05 -8.81
C ARG A 304 -20.95 15.99 -7.41
N PHE A 305 -20.42 14.82 -7.04
CA PHE A 305 -19.72 14.57 -5.77
C PHE A 305 -20.59 14.71 -4.50
N ASP A 306 -21.92 14.70 -4.64
CA ASP A 306 -22.87 14.74 -3.52
C ASP A 306 -23.29 13.32 -3.09
N LEU A 307 -22.34 12.56 -2.53
CA LEU A 307 -22.59 11.20 -2.05
C LEU A 307 -23.58 11.14 -0.87
N GLU A 308 -23.59 12.17 -0.03
CA GLU A 308 -24.53 12.26 1.10
C GLU A 308 -25.96 12.48 0.61
N GLY A 309 -26.16 13.40 -0.33
CA GLY A 309 -27.43 13.62 -0.98
C GLY A 309 -27.89 12.38 -1.75
N ALA A 310 -27.00 11.71 -2.48
CA ALA A 310 -27.29 10.45 -3.16
C ALA A 310 -27.76 9.37 -2.17
N ARG A 311 -27.06 9.20 -1.04
CA ARG A 311 -27.45 8.28 0.04
C ARG A 311 -28.84 8.62 0.58
N LYS A 312 -29.10 9.90 0.85
CA LYS A 312 -30.40 10.36 1.35
C LYS A 312 -31.53 10.05 0.36
N SER A 313 -31.36 10.39 -0.92
CA SER A 313 -32.36 10.10 -1.95
C SER A 313 -32.62 8.60 -2.12
N LEU A 314 -31.62 7.75 -1.94
CA LEU A 314 -31.81 6.28 -1.96
C LEU A 314 -32.50 5.75 -0.72
N MET A 315 -32.22 6.31 0.46
CA MET A 315 -32.98 6.00 1.67
C MET A 315 -34.46 6.39 1.51
N ASP A 316 -34.74 7.53 0.89
CA ASP A 316 -36.10 7.95 0.54
C ASP A 316 -36.73 7.00 -0.50
N ALA A 317 -35.95 6.51 -1.48
CA ALA A 317 -36.41 5.58 -2.51
C ALA A 317 -36.84 4.23 -1.91
N VAL A 318 -36.02 3.63 -1.06
CA VAL A 318 -36.36 2.36 -0.40
C VAL A 318 -37.47 2.50 0.64
N ALA A 319 -37.66 3.71 1.21
CA ALA A 319 -38.79 4.00 2.08
C ALA A 319 -40.11 4.15 1.28
N ALA A 320 -40.05 4.76 0.09
CA ALA A 320 -41.20 4.91 -0.80
C ALA A 320 -41.63 3.59 -1.44
N SER A 321 -40.66 2.77 -1.86
CA SER A 321 -40.86 1.46 -2.50
C SER A 321 -39.96 0.39 -1.85
N PRO A 322 -40.39 -0.22 -0.74
CA PRO A 322 -39.58 -1.22 0.00
C PRO A 322 -39.23 -2.48 -0.79
N ASP A 323 -39.98 -2.78 -1.86
CA ASP A 323 -39.80 -3.95 -2.73
C ASP A 323 -39.13 -3.58 -4.08
N ASP A 324 -38.52 -2.39 -4.20
CA ASP A 324 -37.73 -2.01 -5.37
C ASP A 324 -36.30 -2.55 -5.25
N ALA A 325 -35.98 -3.57 -6.04
CA ALA A 325 -34.67 -4.23 -5.98
C ALA A 325 -33.52 -3.33 -6.45
N LEU A 326 -33.77 -2.44 -7.43
CA LEU A 326 -32.74 -1.53 -7.95
C LEU A 326 -32.41 -0.44 -6.93
N ALA A 327 -33.40 0.09 -6.21
CA ALA A 327 -33.18 1.06 -5.14
C ALA A 327 -32.32 0.46 -4.00
N HIS A 328 -32.60 -0.78 -3.58
CA HIS A 328 -31.77 -1.48 -2.57
C HIS A 328 -30.36 -1.79 -3.09
N ALA A 329 -30.21 -2.27 -4.33
CA ALA A 329 -28.90 -2.52 -4.93
C ALA A 329 -28.07 -1.22 -5.01
N ARG A 330 -28.71 -0.13 -5.39
CA ARG A 330 -28.07 1.17 -5.50
C ARG A 330 -27.71 1.75 -4.13
N LEU A 331 -28.55 1.56 -3.11
CA LEU A 331 -28.23 1.93 -1.73
C LEU A 331 -27.02 1.14 -1.20
N ALA A 332 -26.92 -0.14 -1.56
CA ALA A 332 -25.76 -0.96 -1.22
C ALA A 332 -24.46 -0.41 -1.84
N GLU A 333 -24.45 -0.04 -3.12
CA GLU A 333 -23.31 0.61 -3.78
C GLU A 333 -22.88 1.89 -3.07
N ILE A 334 -23.84 2.74 -2.71
CA ILE A 334 -23.55 3.96 -1.97
C ILE A 334 -22.99 3.60 -0.59
N HIS A 335 -23.52 2.59 0.12
CA HIS A 335 -22.91 2.15 1.38
C HIS A 335 -21.46 1.66 1.23
N LEU A 336 -21.12 0.97 0.13
CA LEU A 336 -19.73 0.61 -0.20
C LEU A 336 -18.85 1.86 -0.40
N SER A 337 -19.35 2.90 -1.07
CA SER A 337 -18.62 4.18 -1.24
C SER A 337 -18.30 4.91 0.07
N PHE A 338 -19.01 4.58 1.16
CA PHE A 338 -18.74 5.07 2.51
C PHE A 338 -17.93 4.09 3.37
N GLY A 339 -17.59 2.90 2.86
CA GLY A 339 -16.96 1.83 3.65
C GLY A 339 -17.88 1.19 4.68
N ASN A 340 -19.20 1.39 4.59
CA ASN A 340 -20.18 0.82 5.52
C ASN A 340 -20.55 -0.61 5.08
N LEU A 341 -19.59 -1.54 5.20
CA LEU A 341 -19.67 -2.89 4.59
C LEU A 341 -20.89 -3.70 5.07
N ASP A 342 -21.26 -3.65 6.35
CA ASP A 342 -22.46 -4.33 6.86
C ASP A 342 -23.75 -3.82 6.24
N LYS A 343 -23.91 -2.50 6.16
CA LYS A 343 -25.11 -1.87 5.59
C LYS A 343 -25.19 -2.13 4.09
N ALA A 344 -24.03 -2.15 3.42
CA ALA A 344 -23.93 -2.54 2.02
C ALA A 344 -24.38 -3.99 1.82
N LEU A 345 -23.85 -4.94 2.60
CA LEU A 345 -24.23 -6.34 2.52
C LEU A 345 -25.72 -6.55 2.81
N GLN A 346 -26.26 -5.91 3.85
CA GLN A 346 -27.69 -6.00 4.19
C GLN A 346 -28.57 -5.51 3.03
N SER A 347 -28.23 -4.36 2.45
CA SER A 347 -28.99 -3.78 1.34
C SER A 347 -28.87 -4.64 0.08
N ALA A 348 -27.68 -5.20 -0.19
CA ALA A 348 -27.45 -6.09 -1.33
C ALA A 348 -28.20 -7.42 -1.20
N GLN A 349 -28.19 -8.03 0.00
CA GLN A 349 -28.97 -9.23 0.30
C GLN A 349 -30.47 -8.99 0.14
N LYS A 350 -30.97 -7.83 0.58
CA LYS A 350 -32.37 -7.44 0.37
C LYS A 350 -32.70 -7.29 -1.11
N ALA A 351 -31.84 -6.65 -1.89
CA ALA A 351 -31.99 -6.52 -3.34
C ALA A 351 -32.04 -7.89 -4.05
N ALA A 352 -31.09 -8.77 -3.74
CA ALA A 352 -31.01 -10.12 -4.31
C ALA A 352 -32.20 -11.00 -3.88
N ALA A 353 -32.72 -10.83 -2.66
CA ALA A 353 -33.91 -11.54 -2.20
C ALA A 353 -35.19 -11.11 -2.94
N ILE A 354 -35.29 -9.83 -3.33
CA ILE A 354 -36.44 -9.29 -4.08
C ILE A 354 -36.37 -9.75 -5.55
N ALA A 355 -35.21 -9.60 -6.19
CA ALA A 355 -35.03 -9.94 -7.60
C ALA A 355 -33.71 -10.73 -7.81
N PRO A 356 -33.71 -12.04 -7.56
CA PRO A 356 -32.49 -12.87 -7.65
C PRO A 356 -31.99 -13.06 -9.08
N GLY A 357 -32.86 -12.92 -10.08
CA GLY A 357 -32.53 -13.03 -11.50
C GLY A 357 -32.13 -11.71 -12.17
N LEU A 358 -32.01 -10.62 -11.40
CA LEU A 358 -31.57 -9.33 -11.93
C LEU A 358 -30.05 -9.19 -11.75
N SER A 359 -29.30 -9.07 -12.85
CA SER A 359 -27.83 -9.04 -12.81
C SER A 359 -27.27 -8.03 -11.81
N ARG A 360 -27.85 -6.83 -11.76
CA ARG A 360 -27.38 -5.76 -10.86
C ARG A 360 -27.44 -6.13 -9.38
N THR A 361 -28.47 -6.84 -8.93
CA THR A 361 -28.62 -7.21 -7.51
C THR A 361 -27.53 -8.19 -7.09
N GLN A 362 -27.25 -9.16 -7.95
CA GLN A 362 -26.21 -10.17 -7.75
C GLN A 362 -24.80 -9.56 -7.89
N THR A 363 -24.61 -8.60 -8.79
CA THR A 363 -23.34 -7.86 -8.95
C THR A 363 -22.97 -7.15 -7.66
N VAL A 364 -23.89 -6.39 -7.07
CA VAL A 364 -23.63 -5.63 -5.85
C VAL A 364 -23.49 -6.55 -4.64
N LEU A 365 -24.23 -7.67 -4.61
CA LEU A 365 -24.03 -8.71 -3.60
C LEU A 365 -22.63 -9.34 -3.69
N GLY A 366 -22.16 -9.63 -4.91
CA GLY A 366 -20.82 -10.13 -5.17
C GLY A 366 -19.74 -9.18 -4.65
N PHE A 367 -19.85 -7.88 -4.95
CA PHE A 367 -18.90 -6.89 -4.43
C PHE A 367 -19.00 -6.75 -2.90
N ALA A 368 -20.20 -6.78 -2.32
CA ALA A 368 -20.36 -6.74 -0.87
C ALA A 368 -19.69 -7.94 -0.18
N TYR A 369 -19.83 -9.15 -0.74
CA TYR A 369 -19.11 -10.33 -0.27
C TYR A 369 -17.59 -10.22 -0.46
N LEU A 370 -17.14 -9.78 -1.63
CA LEU A 370 -15.72 -9.64 -1.94
C LEU A 370 -15.01 -8.67 -0.97
N THR A 371 -15.65 -7.53 -0.64
CA THR A 371 -15.10 -6.56 0.32
C THR A 371 -15.02 -7.07 1.76
N GLN A 372 -15.73 -8.16 2.10
CA GLN A 372 -15.63 -8.84 3.40
C GLN A 372 -14.81 -10.14 3.32
N VAL A 373 -14.05 -10.34 2.24
CA VAL A 373 -13.21 -11.53 2.00
C VAL A 373 -14.03 -12.84 1.99
N LYS A 374 -15.31 -12.75 1.58
CA LYS A 374 -16.21 -13.90 1.36
C LYS A 374 -16.16 -14.31 -0.11
N THR A 375 -15.01 -14.81 -0.53
CA THR A 375 -14.67 -14.93 -1.96
C THR A 375 -15.51 -15.99 -2.68
N ASP A 376 -15.83 -17.11 -2.03
CA ASP A 376 -16.70 -18.16 -2.60
C ASP A 376 -18.11 -17.63 -2.86
N GLU A 377 -18.70 -16.94 -1.89
CA GLU A 377 -20.02 -16.32 -2.02
C GLU A 377 -20.01 -15.19 -3.05
N ALA A 378 -18.92 -14.43 -3.13
CA ALA A 378 -18.73 -13.39 -4.13
C ALA A 378 -18.73 -13.97 -5.54
N ARG A 379 -17.97 -15.04 -5.78
CA ARG A 379 -17.91 -15.75 -7.07
C ARG A 379 -19.28 -16.29 -7.47
N ALA A 380 -19.98 -16.95 -6.56
CA ALA A 380 -21.32 -17.48 -6.83
C ALA A 380 -22.30 -16.37 -7.23
N ALA A 381 -22.25 -15.21 -6.57
CA ALA A 381 -23.07 -14.05 -6.92
C ALA A 381 -22.66 -13.45 -8.27
N PHE A 382 -21.37 -13.30 -8.57
CA PHE A 382 -20.90 -12.82 -9.87
C PHE A 382 -21.27 -13.78 -11.01
N ASP A 383 -21.16 -15.09 -10.81
CA ASP A 383 -21.59 -16.10 -11.79
C ASP A 383 -23.09 -15.98 -12.06
N GLN A 384 -23.92 -15.81 -11.02
CA GLN A 384 -25.35 -15.55 -11.19
C GLN A 384 -25.64 -14.24 -11.94
N ALA A 385 -24.87 -13.18 -11.66
CA ALA A 385 -24.99 -11.92 -12.37
C ALA A 385 -24.64 -12.06 -13.87
N ILE A 386 -23.55 -12.77 -14.19
CA ILE A 386 -23.14 -13.06 -15.58
C ILE A 386 -24.20 -13.88 -16.31
N GLN A 387 -24.82 -14.87 -15.65
CA GLN A 387 -25.92 -15.64 -16.25
C GLN A 387 -27.16 -14.79 -16.52
N ALA A 388 -27.44 -13.81 -15.66
CA ALA A 388 -28.57 -12.89 -15.79
C ALA A 388 -28.36 -11.83 -16.88
N ASP A 389 -27.16 -11.25 -16.96
CA ASP A 389 -26.75 -10.32 -18.01
C ASP A 389 -25.27 -10.50 -18.35
N GLN A 390 -25.04 -11.08 -19.52
CA GLN A 390 -23.69 -11.36 -20.02
C GLN A 390 -23.00 -10.12 -20.60
N ALA A 391 -23.73 -9.00 -20.78
CA ALA A 391 -23.20 -7.74 -21.29
C ALA A 391 -22.60 -6.86 -20.20
N ASP A 392 -22.96 -7.07 -18.94
CA ASP A 392 -22.48 -6.27 -17.82
C ASP A 392 -20.99 -6.53 -17.58
N PRO A 393 -20.11 -5.52 -17.72
CA PRO A 393 -18.68 -5.69 -17.50
C PRO A 393 -18.32 -5.88 -16.01
N LEU A 394 -19.15 -5.40 -15.07
CA LEU A 394 -18.81 -5.33 -13.65
C LEU A 394 -18.78 -6.70 -12.96
N PRO A 395 -19.71 -7.65 -13.23
CA PRO A 395 -19.58 -9.03 -12.75
C PRO A 395 -18.28 -9.70 -13.18
N ARG A 396 -17.83 -9.47 -14.42
CA ARG A 396 -16.56 -10.02 -14.94
C ARG A 396 -15.36 -9.40 -14.22
N LEU A 397 -15.38 -8.08 -14.01
CA LEU A 397 -14.39 -7.39 -13.18
C LEU A 397 -14.34 -7.98 -11.77
N GLY A 398 -15.50 -8.12 -11.11
CA GLY A 398 -15.60 -8.66 -9.75
C GLY A 398 -15.14 -10.12 -9.64
N LEU A 399 -15.52 -10.96 -10.61
CA LEU A 399 -15.07 -12.36 -10.69
C LEU A 399 -13.56 -12.44 -10.90
N GLY A 400 -13.00 -11.57 -11.74
CA GLY A 400 -11.56 -11.48 -11.97
C GLY A 400 -10.80 -11.14 -10.69
N LEU A 401 -11.26 -10.13 -9.95
CA LEU A 401 -10.69 -9.74 -8.65
C LEU A 401 -10.83 -10.85 -7.60
N ALA A 402 -11.98 -11.54 -7.55
CA ALA A 402 -12.20 -12.66 -6.65
C ALA A 402 -11.24 -13.83 -6.93
N LYS A 403 -11.03 -14.19 -8.20
CA LYS A 403 -10.06 -15.22 -8.61
C LYS A 403 -8.62 -14.82 -8.28
N ILE A 404 -8.24 -13.55 -8.51
CA ILE A 404 -6.93 -13.03 -8.13
C ILE A 404 -6.73 -13.18 -6.62
N ARG A 405 -7.74 -12.85 -5.80
CA ARG A 405 -7.71 -12.98 -4.34
C ARG A 405 -7.48 -14.42 -3.86
N GLU A 406 -7.96 -15.41 -4.59
CA GLU A 406 -7.73 -16.86 -4.37
C GLU A 406 -6.37 -17.36 -4.91
N GLY A 407 -5.51 -16.47 -5.43
CA GLY A 407 -4.23 -16.84 -6.03
C GLY A 407 -4.31 -17.24 -7.50
N GLN A 408 -5.50 -17.28 -8.11
CA GLN A 408 -5.73 -17.63 -9.52
C GLN A 408 -5.51 -16.41 -10.44
N LEU A 409 -4.30 -15.85 -10.42
CA LEU A 409 -3.98 -14.59 -11.10
C LEU A 409 -4.29 -14.65 -12.61
N GLU A 410 -3.89 -15.73 -13.28
CA GLU A 410 -4.11 -15.86 -14.74
C GLU A 410 -5.59 -15.93 -15.11
N ALA A 411 -6.36 -16.75 -14.39
CA ALA A 411 -7.79 -16.87 -14.62
C ALA A 411 -8.52 -15.55 -14.33
N GLY A 412 -8.09 -14.83 -13.29
CA GLY A 412 -8.67 -13.54 -12.96
C GLY A 412 -8.33 -12.44 -13.96
N ARG A 413 -7.10 -12.40 -14.49
CA ARG A 413 -6.73 -11.53 -15.62
C ARG A 413 -7.61 -11.81 -16.83
N MET A 414 -7.85 -13.07 -17.20
CA MET A 414 -8.70 -13.41 -18.35
C MET A 414 -10.11 -12.82 -18.20
N ASP A 415 -10.71 -12.85 -17.01
CA ASP A 415 -12.01 -12.19 -16.77
C ASP A 415 -11.93 -10.66 -16.87
N LEU A 416 -10.80 -10.04 -16.46
CA LEU A 416 -10.57 -8.61 -16.65
C LEU A 416 -10.43 -8.23 -18.13
N GLU A 417 -9.84 -9.09 -18.97
CA GLU A 417 -9.79 -8.89 -20.43
C GLU A 417 -11.18 -8.94 -21.05
N VAL A 418 -12.04 -9.88 -20.59
CA VAL A 418 -13.44 -9.92 -21.00
C VAL A 418 -14.14 -8.64 -20.56
N ALA A 419 -13.98 -8.20 -19.31
CA ALA A 419 -14.57 -6.95 -18.82
C ALA A 419 -14.13 -5.74 -19.66
N ALA A 420 -12.84 -5.64 -20.01
CA ALA A 420 -12.31 -4.57 -20.85
C ALA A 420 -12.85 -4.63 -22.29
N SER A 421 -13.16 -5.83 -22.80
CA SER A 421 -13.80 -5.98 -24.11
C SER A 421 -15.28 -5.59 -24.11
N LEU A 422 -15.96 -5.80 -22.97
CA LEU A 422 -17.36 -5.46 -22.77
C LEU A 422 -17.54 -3.96 -22.60
N ASP A 423 -16.62 -3.27 -21.92
CA ASP A 423 -16.57 -1.81 -21.80
C ASP A 423 -15.15 -1.26 -22.09
N PRO A 424 -14.81 -1.04 -23.37
CA PRO A 424 -13.47 -0.63 -23.78
C PRO A 424 -13.09 0.81 -23.42
N ASN A 425 -14.05 1.63 -22.98
CA ASN A 425 -13.83 3.04 -22.65
C ASN A 425 -13.77 3.30 -21.14
N SER A 426 -13.78 2.25 -20.30
CA SER A 426 -13.64 2.39 -18.85
C SER A 426 -12.17 2.51 -18.42
N SER A 427 -11.76 3.72 -18.00
CA SER A 427 -10.45 3.95 -17.37
C SER A 427 -10.20 3.01 -16.19
N LEU A 428 -11.23 2.75 -15.38
CA LEU A 428 -11.14 1.91 -14.19
C LEU A 428 -10.80 0.45 -14.55
N ILE A 429 -11.52 -0.15 -15.50
CA ILE A 429 -11.28 -1.54 -15.92
C ILE A 429 -9.89 -1.67 -16.54
N ARG A 430 -9.47 -0.69 -17.36
CA ARG A 430 -8.12 -0.63 -17.94
C ARG A 430 -7.04 -0.56 -16.86
N SER A 431 -7.25 0.25 -15.84
CA SER A 431 -6.32 0.37 -14.71
C SER A 431 -6.16 -0.95 -13.96
N TYR A 432 -7.25 -1.68 -13.71
CA TYR A 432 -7.20 -3.00 -13.06
C TYR A 432 -6.60 -4.09 -13.95
N LEU A 433 -6.87 -4.06 -15.25
CA LEU A 433 -6.21 -4.97 -16.20
C LEU A 433 -4.70 -4.71 -16.26
N GLY A 434 -4.28 -3.44 -16.30
CA GLY A 434 -2.87 -3.05 -16.21
C GLY A 434 -2.22 -3.57 -14.93
N LYS A 435 -2.92 -3.46 -13.79
CA LYS A 435 -2.46 -4.01 -12.50
C LYS A 435 -2.35 -5.53 -12.53
N ALA A 436 -3.28 -6.24 -13.16
CA ALA A 436 -3.17 -7.70 -13.32
C ALA A 436 -1.97 -8.10 -14.19
N TYR A 437 -1.70 -7.40 -15.31
CA TYR A 437 -0.49 -7.64 -16.11
C TYR A 437 0.79 -7.34 -15.35
N TYR A 438 0.79 -6.27 -14.55
CA TYR A 438 1.89 -5.93 -13.66
C TYR A 438 2.16 -7.08 -12.70
N GLU A 439 1.14 -7.60 -12.00
CA GLU A 439 1.28 -8.74 -11.07
C GLU A 439 1.74 -10.03 -11.77
N GLU A 440 1.31 -10.28 -13.01
CA GLU A 440 1.78 -11.42 -13.82
C GLU A 440 3.23 -11.26 -14.32
N LYS A 441 3.84 -10.09 -14.11
CA LYS A 441 5.17 -9.73 -14.64
C LYS A 441 5.19 -9.71 -16.18
N ARG A 442 4.06 -9.44 -16.83
CA ARG A 442 3.95 -9.27 -18.30
C ARG A 442 4.28 -7.83 -18.70
N GLY A 443 5.53 -7.43 -18.43
CA GLY A 443 6.01 -6.05 -18.61
C GLY A 443 5.77 -5.52 -20.03
N GLY A 444 5.35 -4.25 -20.10
CA GLY A 444 5.05 -3.54 -21.35
C GLY A 444 3.60 -3.67 -21.82
N LEU A 445 2.81 -4.62 -21.31
CA LEU A 445 1.35 -4.62 -21.47
C LEU A 445 0.67 -3.76 -20.41
N ASP A 446 1.15 -3.81 -19.18
CA ASP A 446 0.73 -2.96 -18.06
C ASP A 446 0.85 -1.46 -18.39
N GLU A 447 2.01 -1.00 -18.86
CA GLU A 447 2.25 0.41 -19.22
C GLU A 447 1.31 0.89 -20.34
N ARG A 448 0.93 0.01 -21.28
CA ARG A 448 -0.03 0.33 -22.33
C ARG A 448 -1.45 0.50 -21.80
N GLU A 449 -1.88 -0.37 -20.88
CA GLU A 449 -3.20 -0.21 -20.25
C GLU A 449 -3.27 1.05 -19.39
N TYR A 450 -2.23 1.35 -18.61
CA TYR A 450 -2.19 2.60 -17.84
C TYR A 450 -2.19 3.83 -18.74
N LYS A 451 -1.45 3.80 -19.84
CA LYS A 451 -1.47 4.88 -20.84
C LYS A 451 -2.87 5.06 -21.43
N THR A 452 -3.51 3.96 -21.83
CA THR A 452 -4.87 3.98 -22.38
C THR A 452 -5.87 4.52 -21.37
N ALA A 453 -5.78 4.08 -20.11
CA ALA A 453 -6.63 4.58 -19.03
C ALA A 453 -6.48 6.10 -18.82
N LYS A 454 -5.25 6.62 -18.79
CA LYS A 454 -4.97 8.08 -18.70
C LYS A 454 -5.56 8.86 -19.88
N GLU A 455 -5.55 8.29 -21.09
CA GLU A 455 -6.16 8.91 -22.28
C GLU A 455 -7.70 8.90 -22.23
N LEU A 456 -8.29 7.86 -21.64
CA LEU A 456 -9.75 7.71 -21.49
C LEU A 456 -10.32 8.66 -20.43
N ASP A 457 -9.66 8.77 -19.27
CA ASP A 457 -9.99 9.73 -18.23
C ASP A 457 -8.72 10.33 -17.61
N PRO A 458 -8.28 11.51 -18.08
CA PRO A 458 -7.12 12.20 -17.52
C PRO A 458 -7.30 12.61 -16.05
N ASN A 459 -8.55 12.68 -15.56
CA ASN A 459 -8.86 13.09 -14.19
C ASN A 459 -8.96 11.91 -13.21
N ASP A 460 -8.89 10.67 -13.69
CA ASP A 460 -8.86 9.47 -12.84
C ASP A 460 -7.44 9.30 -12.25
N PRO A 461 -7.26 9.36 -10.92
CA PRO A 461 -5.94 9.17 -10.30
C PRO A 461 -5.45 7.71 -10.32
N THR A 462 -6.34 6.74 -10.58
CA THR A 462 -6.04 5.31 -10.51
C THR A 462 -4.93 4.87 -11.47
N PRO A 463 -4.97 5.21 -12.78
CA PRO A 463 -3.91 4.81 -13.70
C PRO A 463 -2.60 5.56 -13.49
N TRP A 464 -2.62 6.79 -12.96
CA TRP A 464 -1.40 7.50 -12.55
C TRP A 464 -0.72 6.78 -11.39
N PHE A 465 -1.49 6.39 -10.37
CA PHE A 465 -0.98 5.65 -9.22
C PHE A 465 -0.33 4.32 -9.61
N TYR A 466 -1.01 3.46 -10.37
CA TYR A 466 -0.43 2.18 -10.79
C TYR A 466 0.73 2.31 -11.78
N SER A 467 0.70 3.32 -12.64
CA SER A 467 1.84 3.65 -13.52
C SER A 467 3.08 4.06 -12.70
N ALA A 468 2.90 4.86 -11.65
CA ALA A 468 3.99 5.25 -10.77
C ALA A 468 4.65 4.05 -10.09
N ILE A 469 3.84 3.11 -9.57
CA ILE A 469 4.33 1.86 -8.96
C ILE A 469 5.12 1.01 -9.98
N ALA A 470 4.59 0.88 -11.20
CA ALA A 470 5.27 0.13 -12.26
C ALA A 470 6.61 0.78 -12.63
N LYS A 471 6.66 2.12 -12.75
CA LYS A 471 7.90 2.87 -13.00
C LYS A 471 8.89 2.77 -11.84
N GLN A 472 8.42 2.87 -10.60
CA GLN A 472 9.24 2.73 -9.39
C GLN A 472 9.95 1.38 -9.41
N THR A 473 9.20 0.29 -9.63
CA THR A 473 9.76 -1.08 -9.60
C THR A 473 10.61 -1.42 -10.83
N THR A 474 10.48 -0.67 -11.94
CA THR A 474 11.33 -0.79 -13.15
C THR A 474 12.50 0.20 -13.19
N ASN A 475 12.88 0.74 -12.02
CA ASN A 475 14.06 1.60 -11.82
C ASN A 475 13.96 2.97 -12.52
N ARG A 476 12.76 3.56 -12.52
CA ARG A 476 12.44 4.89 -13.07
C ARG A 476 11.83 5.81 -11.98
N PRO A 477 12.52 6.10 -10.87
CA PRO A 477 11.93 6.80 -9.73
C PRO A 477 11.57 8.26 -10.00
N VAL A 478 12.30 8.98 -10.86
CA VAL A 478 11.98 10.39 -11.21
C VAL A 478 10.63 10.47 -11.95
N GLU A 479 10.42 9.60 -12.94
CA GLU A 479 9.15 9.53 -13.66
C GLU A 479 8.01 8.99 -12.78
N ALA A 480 8.32 8.11 -11.83
CA ALA A 480 7.36 7.62 -10.84
C ALA A 480 6.91 8.76 -9.90
N LEU A 481 7.82 9.64 -9.49
CA LEU A 481 7.51 10.81 -8.66
C LEU A 481 6.43 11.68 -9.34
N GLN A 482 6.64 12.01 -10.62
CA GLN A 482 5.70 12.84 -11.39
C GLN A 482 4.31 12.20 -11.50
N ASP A 483 4.24 10.89 -11.76
CA ASP A 483 2.97 10.17 -11.83
C ASP A 483 2.27 10.11 -10.47
N PHE A 484 3.00 9.91 -9.35
CA PHE A 484 2.41 9.93 -8.00
C PHE A 484 1.92 11.31 -7.58
N GLU A 485 2.67 12.37 -7.88
CA GLU A 485 2.25 13.74 -7.61
C GLU A 485 0.95 14.07 -8.36
N THR A 486 0.87 13.69 -9.64
CA THR A 486 -0.36 13.81 -10.43
C THR A 486 -1.51 12.99 -9.81
N ALA A 487 -1.24 11.76 -9.37
CA ALA A 487 -2.25 10.93 -8.69
C ALA A 487 -2.73 11.54 -7.36
N LYS A 488 -1.86 12.26 -6.65
CA LYS A 488 -2.18 12.99 -5.41
C LYS A 488 -3.06 14.20 -5.70
N GLU A 489 -2.70 15.01 -6.70
CA GLU A 489 -3.48 16.18 -7.13
C GLU A 489 -4.89 15.81 -7.59
N LEU A 490 -5.05 14.66 -8.25
CA LEU A 490 -6.33 14.17 -8.76
C LEU A 490 -7.14 13.36 -7.73
N ASN A 491 -6.68 13.22 -6.47
CA ASN A 491 -7.34 12.38 -5.45
C ASN A 491 -8.84 12.67 -5.32
N ASP A 492 -9.20 13.93 -5.21
CA ASP A 492 -10.57 14.36 -4.91
C ASP A 492 -11.55 14.14 -6.08
N ASN A 493 -11.05 13.87 -7.30
CA ASN A 493 -11.90 13.46 -8.41
C ASN A 493 -12.55 12.09 -8.18
N ARG A 494 -12.01 11.26 -7.26
CA ARG A 494 -12.67 10.01 -6.83
C ARG A 494 -13.88 10.23 -5.93
N ALA A 495 -14.25 11.47 -5.60
CA ALA A 495 -15.43 11.78 -4.80
C ALA A 495 -16.75 11.25 -5.43
N VAL A 496 -16.74 10.85 -6.71
CA VAL A 496 -17.85 10.09 -7.32
C VAL A 496 -18.04 8.74 -6.63
N TYR A 497 -16.97 8.07 -6.22
CA TYR A 497 -17.01 6.68 -5.75
C TYR A 497 -16.61 6.50 -4.30
N ARG A 498 -16.10 7.54 -3.64
CA ARG A 498 -15.54 7.46 -2.29
C ARG A 498 -15.93 8.67 -1.45
N SER A 499 -16.40 8.40 -0.24
CA SER A 499 -16.67 9.43 0.76
C SER A 499 -15.39 10.16 1.19
N LYS A 500 -15.53 11.36 1.77
CA LYS A 500 -14.37 12.17 2.23
C LYS A 500 -13.39 11.39 3.10
N LEU A 501 -13.87 10.60 4.07
CA LEU A 501 -13.00 9.77 4.93
C LEU A 501 -12.16 8.76 4.12
N LEU A 502 -12.74 8.15 3.08
CA LEU A 502 -12.01 7.23 2.21
C LEU A 502 -11.05 7.96 1.26
N LEU A 503 -11.38 9.19 0.84
CA LEU A 503 -10.48 10.03 0.06
C LEU A 503 -9.28 10.48 0.88
N ASP A 504 -9.47 10.81 2.16
CA ASP A 504 -8.38 11.16 3.07
C ASP A 504 -7.46 9.95 3.30
N SER A 505 -8.05 8.76 3.41
CA SER A 505 -7.29 7.50 3.48
C SER A 505 -6.51 7.20 2.20
N ASP A 506 -7.12 7.39 1.02
CA ASP A 506 -6.44 7.25 -0.26
C ASP A 506 -5.32 8.30 -0.42
N LEU A 507 -5.54 9.53 0.06
CA LEU A 507 -4.54 10.60 0.05
C LEU A 507 -3.34 10.26 0.94
N ALA A 508 -3.57 9.73 2.14
CA ALA A 508 -2.51 9.27 3.03
C ALA A 508 -1.68 8.15 2.39
N ALA A 509 -2.33 7.15 1.77
CA ALA A 509 -1.64 6.07 1.07
C ALA A 509 -0.78 6.59 -0.10
N ARG A 510 -1.30 7.53 -0.91
CA ARG A 510 -0.53 8.15 -2.01
C ARG A 510 0.61 9.02 -1.50
N SER A 511 0.43 9.72 -0.38
CA SER A 511 1.47 10.53 0.24
C SER A 511 2.61 9.65 0.76
N ALA A 512 2.29 8.54 1.44
CA ALA A 512 3.28 7.54 1.86
C ALA A 512 4.04 6.91 0.68
N ALA A 513 3.33 6.60 -0.43
CA ALA A 513 3.97 6.10 -1.65
C ALA A 513 4.90 7.14 -2.30
N THR A 514 4.48 8.42 -2.32
CA THR A 514 5.31 9.54 -2.82
C THR A 514 6.56 9.69 -1.95
N ALA A 515 6.41 9.60 -0.64
CA ALA A 515 7.49 9.69 0.33
C ALA A 515 8.54 8.57 0.12
N ARG A 516 8.10 7.36 -0.23
CA ARG A 516 8.98 6.25 -0.64
C ARG A 516 9.82 6.60 -1.87
N ILE A 517 9.24 7.28 -2.85
CA ILE A 517 10.01 7.74 -4.02
C ILE A 517 11.04 8.80 -3.64
N TYR A 518 10.70 9.72 -2.73
CA TYR A 518 11.70 10.68 -2.24
C TYR A 518 12.89 9.97 -1.59
N ASN A 519 12.65 8.93 -0.79
CA ASN A 519 13.75 8.11 -0.24
C ASN A 519 14.54 7.38 -1.35
N ASP A 520 13.88 6.80 -2.36
CA ASP A 520 14.56 6.17 -3.51
C ASP A 520 15.47 7.16 -4.28
N LEU A 521 15.08 8.44 -4.36
CA LEU A 521 15.85 9.52 -4.98
C LEU A 521 16.98 10.05 -4.08
N GLY A 522 16.99 9.68 -2.80
CA GLY A 522 17.91 10.19 -1.78
C GLY A 522 17.48 11.50 -1.12
N PHE A 523 16.20 11.87 -1.24
CA PHE A 523 15.61 13.12 -0.73
C PHE A 523 14.95 12.91 0.65
N GLY A 524 15.72 12.43 1.63
CA GLY A 524 15.21 11.94 2.92
C GLY A 524 14.37 12.96 3.70
N GLN A 525 14.77 14.24 3.74
CA GLN A 525 14.02 15.29 4.46
C GLN A 525 12.62 15.51 3.85
N ARG A 526 12.52 15.40 2.51
CA ARG A 526 11.24 15.51 1.82
C ARG A 526 10.38 14.26 2.02
N GLY A 527 11.01 13.09 2.08
CA GLY A 527 10.36 11.83 2.49
C GLY A 527 9.70 11.96 3.86
N LEU A 528 10.43 12.42 4.87
CA LEU A 528 9.91 12.64 6.23
C LEU A 528 8.67 13.54 6.24
N LEU A 529 8.74 14.71 5.60
CA LEU A 529 7.62 15.64 5.52
C LEU A 529 6.35 14.99 4.95
N GLU A 530 6.46 14.30 3.82
CA GLU A 530 5.31 13.62 3.21
C GLU A 530 4.81 12.46 4.09
N GLY A 531 5.70 11.77 4.82
CA GLY A 531 5.34 10.77 5.82
C GLY A 531 4.50 11.35 6.95
N TYR A 532 4.92 12.46 7.54
CA TYR A 532 4.14 13.16 8.58
C TYR A 532 2.80 13.65 8.06
N ASN A 533 2.78 14.23 6.85
CA ASN A 533 1.55 14.68 6.21
C ASN A 533 0.58 13.52 5.97
N ALA A 534 1.09 12.33 5.60
CA ALA A 534 0.28 11.14 5.43
C ALA A 534 -0.39 10.70 6.74
N VAL A 535 0.36 10.62 7.84
CA VAL A 535 -0.17 10.26 9.17
C VAL A 535 -1.17 11.31 9.68
N ASN A 536 -0.88 12.60 9.50
CA ASN A 536 -1.78 13.69 9.91
C ASN A 536 -3.06 13.77 9.04
N ALA A 537 -3.01 13.30 7.79
CA ALA A 537 -4.18 13.20 6.93
C ALA A 537 -5.08 12.03 7.33
N ASP A 538 -4.50 10.89 7.71
CA ASP A 538 -5.22 9.73 8.20
C ASP A 538 -4.40 8.95 9.25
N PRO A 539 -4.64 9.17 10.57
CA PRO A 539 -3.99 8.43 11.65
C PRO A 539 -4.37 6.94 11.73
N THR A 540 -5.26 6.47 10.84
CA THR A 540 -5.63 5.05 10.74
C THR A 540 -4.97 4.37 9.54
N ASN A 541 -4.15 5.10 8.77
CA ASN A 541 -3.50 4.57 7.58
C ASN A 541 -2.19 3.87 7.93
N PHE A 542 -2.23 2.54 7.98
CA PHE A 542 -1.06 1.70 8.29
C PHE A 542 0.14 1.95 7.35
N SER A 543 -0.07 2.26 6.06
CA SER A 543 1.03 2.51 5.11
C SER A 543 1.79 3.80 5.43
N ALA A 544 1.09 4.81 5.93
CA ALA A 544 1.70 6.06 6.39
C ALA A 544 2.62 5.81 7.60
N HIS A 545 2.10 5.11 8.61
CA HIS A 545 2.87 4.68 9.78
C HIS A 545 4.08 3.81 9.38
N ARG A 546 3.89 2.81 8.50
CA ARG A 546 4.99 1.95 8.03
C ARG A 546 6.10 2.75 7.36
N PHE A 547 5.72 3.64 6.45
CA PHE A 547 6.69 4.47 5.75
C PHE A 547 7.43 5.40 6.73
N LEU A 548 6.73 5.97 7.70
CA LEU A 548 7.34 6.85 8.66
C LEU A 548 8.36 6.12 9.54
N ALA A 549 8.03 4.90 10.00
CA ALA A 549 8.98 4.00 10.64
C ALA A 549 10.21 3.74 9.75
N ASP A 550 10.01 3.35 8.48
CA ASP A 550 11.11 3.09 7.55
C ASP A 550 12.05 4.31 7.40
N THR A 551 11.52 5.53 7.51
CA THR A 551 12.32 6.76 7.36
C THR A 551 13.02 7.15 8.66
N TYR A 552 12.37 6.95 9.81
CA TYR A 552 12.98 7.15 11.13
C TYR A 552 14.21 6.25 11.35
N ALA A 553 14.26 5.07 10.73
CA ALA A 553 15.43 4.17 10.78
C ALA A 553 16.75 4.79 10.30
N THR A 554 16.69 5.92 9.59
CA THR A 554 17.86 6.63 9.06
C THR A 554 18.19 7.92 9.82
N LEU A 555 17.41 8.24 10.86
CA LEU A 555 17.63 9.40 11.71
C LEU A 555 18.19 8.97 13.06
N PRO A 556 19.22 9.67 13.58
CA PRO A 556 19.75 9.39 14.90
C PRO A 556 18.72 9.72 15.98
N ARG A 557 18.70 8.96 17.08
CA ARG A 557 17.86 9.18 18.27
C ARG A 557 16.33 9.15 18.01
N HIS A 558 15.89 8.36 17.03
CA HIS A 558 14.47 8.21 16.66
C HIS A 558 13.96 6.76 16.82
N GLU A 559 14.67 5.90 17.57
CA GLU A 559 14.34 4.48 17.62
C GLU A 559 12.96 4.23 18.25
N ILE A 560 12.63 4.90 19.36
CA ILE A 560 11.29 4.80 19.97
C ILE A 560 10.19 5.20 19.00
N ALA A 561 10.37 6.33 18.31
CA ALA A 561 9.42 6.81 17.32
C ALA A 561 9.28 5.81 16.16
N ARG A 562 10.39 5.24 15.69
CA ARG A 562 10.42 4.23 14.64
C ARG A 562 9.59 3.00 15.00
N VAL A 563 9.86 2.37 16.14
CA VAL A 563 9.19 1.12 16.50
C VAL A 563 7.74 1.36 16.93
N SER A 564 7.41 2.55 17.47
CA SER A 564 6.03 2.96 17.78
C SER A 564 5.17 3.16 16.52
N GLU A 565 5.72 3.77 15.47
CA GLU A 565 5.06 3.85 14.16
C GLU A 565 4.90 2.46 13.52
N LEU A 566 5.89 1.57 13.67
CA LEU A 566 5.78 0.20 13.19
C LEU A 566 4.68 -0.59 13.93
N LEU A 567 4.57 -0.44 15.25
CA LEU A 567 3.52 -1.05 16.07
C LEU A 567 2.12 -0.60 15.62
N GLN A 568 1.92 0.71 15.44
CA GLN A 568 0.66 1.26 14.95
C GLN A 568 0.33 0.75 13.54
N SER A 569 1.32 0.73 12.64
CA SER A 569 1.18 0.12 11.32
C SER A 569 0.72 -1.33 11.41
N GLN A 570 1.41 -2.16 12.20
CA GLN A 570 1.06 -3.57 12.38
C GLN A 570 -0.38 -3.72 12.86
N LEU A 571 -0.79 -3.02 13.92
CA LEU A 571 -2.16 -3.15 14.45
C LEU A 571 -3.24 -2.70 13.47
N LEU A 572 -2.95 -1.69 12.64
CA LEU A 572 -3.89 -1.16 11.65
C LEU A 572 -3.90 -1.96 10.34
N GLN A 573 -2.86 -2.74 10.05
CA GLN A 573 -2.72 -3.41 8.76
C GLN A 573 -3.84 -4.45 8.57
N PRO A 574 -4.44 -4.51 7.38
CA PRO A 574 -5.24 -5.67 6.98
C PRO A 574 -4.36 -6.90 6.74
N THR A 575 -4.99 -8.07 6.57
CA THR A 575 -4.29 -9.33 6.26
C THR A 575 -3.45 -9.20 5.00
N ASN A 576 -2.16 -9.54 5.08
CA ASN A 576 -1.21 -9.32 3.99
C ASN A 576 -0.09 -10.36 3.94
N THR A 577 0.55 -10.50 2.77
CA THR A 577 1.68 -11.42 2.49
C THR A 577 3.04 -10.74 2.60
N THR A 578 3.11 -9.50 3.09
CA THR A 578 4.37 -8.76 3.18
C THR A 578 4.94 -8.98 4.57
N PRO A 579 5.97 -9.83 4.71
CA PRO A 579 6.55 -10.06 6.02
C PRO A 579 7.17 -8.78 6.55
N ILE A 580 7.05 -8.57 7.87
CA ILE A 580 7.96 -7.69 8.57
C ILE A 580 9.21 -8.51 8.86
N GLN A 581 10.32 -7.97 8.41
CA GLN A 581 11.64 -8.53 8.62
C GLN A 581 12.00 -8.49 10.11
N PRO A 582 12.50 -9.58 10.71
CA PRO A 582 12.81 -9.64 12.14
C PRO A 582 13.69 -8.48 12.60
N GLY A 583 14.75 -8.16 11.85
CA GLY A 583 15.62 -7.05 12.19
C GLY A 583 14.86 -5.71 12.24
N LEU A 584 13.94 -5.46 11.30
CA LEU A 584 13.18 -4.20 11.28
C LEU A 584 12.20 -4.06 12.45
N ALA A 585 11.82 -5.15 13.12
CA ALA A 585 10.89 -5.13 14.24
C ALA A 585 11.54 -4.81 15.59
N GLU A 586 12.85 -5.08 15.74
CA GLU A 586 13.60 -4.81 16.97
C GLU A 586 14.12 -3.38 17.01
N SER A 587 14.07 -2.75 18.19
CA SER A 587 14.75 -1.47 18.48
C SER A 587 16.22 -1.72 18.82
N ASN A 588 17.04 -0.68 18.66
CA ASN A 588 18.43 -0.69 19.11
C ASN A 588 19.18 -1.92 18.59
N LEU A 589 19.22 -2.10 17.26
CA LEU A 589 19.95 -3.22 16.64
C LEU A 589 21.47 -3.07 16.78
N PHE A 590 21.96 -1.86 17.06
CA PHE A 590 23.38 -1.54 17.24
C PHE A 590 24.28 -1.95 16.07
N LEU A 591 23.76 -2.06 14.86
CA LEU A 591 24.50 -2.60 13.71
C LEU A 591 25.62 -1.66 13.30
N ILE A 592 26.84 -2.04 13.64
CA ILE A 592 28.10 -1.49 13.15
C ILE A 592 27.99 -1.30 11.63
N SER A 593 28.14 -0.08 11.13
CA SER A 593 27.99 0.37 9.72
C SER A 593 26.58 0.74 9.23
N ALA A 594 25.52 0.61 10.04
CA ALA A 594 24.12 0.83 9.66
C ALA A 594 23.65 -0.01 8.44
N GLN A 595 24.37 -1.09 8.12
CA GLN A 595 24.19 -1.87 6.89
C GLN A 595 23.50 -3.22 7.09
N GLY A 596 22.57 -3.34 8.04
CA GLY A 596 21.86 -4.58 8.31
C GLY A 596 21.36 -5.30 7.06
N ALA A 597 21.29 -6.64 7.09
CA ALA A 597 20.89 -7.45 5.92
C ALA A 597 19.47 -7.10 5.44
N ALA A 598 18.59 -6.63 6.33
CA ALA A 598 17.25 -6.14 6.03
C ALA A 598 17.25 -4.98 5.03
N GLN A 599 16.37 -5.02 4.03
CA GLN A 599 15.98 -3.84 3.25
C GLN A 599 14.47 -3.80 3.18
N THR A 600 13.94 -2.58 3.19
CA THR A 600 12.51 -2.33 2.93
C THR A 600 12.12 -2.97 1.60
N SER A 601 11.24 -3.97 1.66
CA SER A 601 10.74 -4.68 0.48
C SER A 601 10.01 -3.73 -0.49
N PHE A 602 9.96 -4.12 -1.77
CA PHE A 602 9.22 -3.42 -2.84
C PHE A 602 7.70 -3.54 -2.72
N ASN A 603 7.21 -4.20 -1.68
CA ASN A 603 5.82 -4.57 -1.60
C ASN A 603 4.94 -3.34 -1.37
N GLU A 604 4.16 -3.02 -2.38
CA GLU A 604 3.00 -2.15 -2.27
C GLU A 604 1.88 -2.93 -1.58
N PHE A 605 1.24 -2.30 -0.60
CA PHE A 605 -0.01 -2.83 -0.07
C PHE A 605 -1.19 -2.32 -0.90
N ASN A 606 -1.77 -3.21 -1.72
CA ASN A 606 -3.09 -3.00 -2.29
C ASN A 606 -4.02 -4.16 -1.90
N PRO A 607 -5.01 -3.92 -1.01
CA PRO A 607 -5.84 -5.00 -0.48
C PRO A 607 -6.66 -5.73 -1.56
N LEU A 608 -6.91 -5.10 -2.71
CA LEU A 608 -7.67 -5.71 -3.82
C LEU A 608 -6.85 -6.74 -4.62
N PHE A 609 -5.52 -6.72 -4.50
CA PHE A 609 -4.61 -7.66 -5.17
C PHE A 609 -3.80 -8.51 -4.18
N ALA A 610 -4.03 -8.33 -2.86
CA ALA A 610 -3.61 -9.32 -1.87
C ALA A 610 -4.18 -10.68 -2.29
N ARG A 611 -3.39 -11.74 -2.23
CA ARG A 611 -3.79 -13.06 -2.73
C ARG A 611 -3.25 -14.17 -1.85
N ASP A 612 -4.02 -15.23 -1.75
CA ASP A 612 -3.58 -16.44 -1.06
C ASP A 612 -2.32 -17.00 -1.72
N GLY A 613 -1.36 -17.37 -0.88
CA GLY A 613 -0.03 -17.77 -1.33
C GLY A 613 1.00 -17.66 -0.22
N ALA A 614 2.15 -18.29 -0.46
CA ALA A 614 3.34 -18.13 0.36
C ALA A 614 4.32 -17.17 -0.33
N THR A 615 5.16 -16.50 0.44
CA THR A 615 6.29 -15.76 -0.09
C THR A 615 7.53 -16.07 0.74
N LEU A 616 8.67 -16.16 0.08
CA LEU A 616 9.97 -16.27 0.71
C LEU A 616 10.77 -15.02 0.37
N GLN A 617 11.26 -14.35 1.40
CA GLN A 617 12.24 -13.29 1.26
C GLN A 617 13.55 -13.74 1.89
N ALA A 618 14.65 -13.49 1.20
CA ALA A 618 15.99 -13.71 1.73
C ALA A 618 16.88 -12.53 1.36
N SER A 619 17.66 -12.05 2.33
CA SER A 619 18.68 -11.03 2.12
C SER A 619 20.01 -11.50 2.71
N GLY A 620 21.10 -11.11 2.07
CA GLY A 620 22.46 -11.38 2.55
C GLY A 620 23.35 -10.15 2.39
N LEU A 621 24.27 -10.00 3.33
CA LEU A 621 25.30 -8.98 3.39
C LEU A 621 26.65 -9.69 3.61
N TYR A 622 27.69 -9.23 2.90
CA TYR A 622 29.07 -9.62 3.15
C TYR A 622 29.98 -8.44 2.86
N GLY A 623 30.96 -8.14 3.72
CA GLY A 623 31.81 -6.97 3.59
C GLY A 623 33.14 -7.04 4.34
N SER A 624 33.79 -5.88 4.47
CA SER A 624 35.01 -5.68 5.26
C SER A 624 34.84 -6.12 6.73
N ASN A 625 35.95 -6.25 7.45
CA ASN A 625 35.99 -6.55 8.89
C ASN A 625 35.25 -7.85 9.28
N GLU A 626 35.42 -8.87 8.43
CA GLU A 626 34.72 -10.16 8.52
C GLU A 626 33.19 -10.02 8.66
N THR A 627 32.63 -8.88 8.23
CA THR A 627 31.22 -8.57 8.39
C THR A 627 30.37 -9.43 7.46
N TRP A 628 29.43 -10.17 8.04
CA TRP A 628 28.42 -10.87 7.28
C TRP A 628 27.09 -10.90 8.01
N GLY A 629 26.01 -10.97 7.25
CA GLY A 629 24.69 -11.06 7.81
C GLY A 629 23.71 -11.67 6.84
N GLY A 630 22.68 -12.29 7.36
CA GLY A 630 21.66 -12.95 6.58
C GLY A 630 20.31 -12.84 7.25
N GLU A 631 19.27 -12.68 6.44
CA GLU A 631 17.90 -12.68 6.91
C GLU A 631 17.05 -13.55 5.97
N GLY A 632 16.21 -14.39 6.56
CA GLY A 632 15.24 -15.21 5.85
C GLY A 632 13.87 -15.09 6.49
N VAL A 633 12.85 -14.81 5.69
CA VAL A 633 11.46 -14.75 6.16
C VAL A 633 10.56 -15.56 5.25
N ALA A 634 9.82 -16.50 5.84
CA ALA A 634 8.74 -17.21 5.19
C ALA A 634 7.43 -16.61 5.69
N SER A 635 6.55 -16.22 4.77
CA SER A 635 5.22 -15.73 5.11
C SER A 635 4.16 -16.28 4.19
N GLY A 636 2.90 -16.18 4.58
CA GLY A 636 1.79 -16.53 3.70
C GLY A 636 0.46 -16.07 4.23
N ILE A 637 -0.50 -15.94 3.31
CA ILE A 637 -1.90 -15.75 3.67
C ILE A 637 -2.75 -16.88 3.12
N TYR A 638 -3.77 -17.23 3.88
CA TYR A 638 -4.80 -18.15 3.48
C TYR A 638 -6.14 -17.68 4.05
N GLY A 639 -7.03 -17.21 3.18
CA GLY A 639 -8.27 -16.57 3.55
C GLY A 639 -8.07 -15.38 4.50
N LYS A 640 -8.36 -15.59 5.79
CA LYS A 640 -8.36 -14.59 6.87
C LYS A 640 -7.17 -14.70 7.82
N ILE A 641 -6.24 -15.61 7.55
CA ILE A 641 -5.05 -15.86 8.36
C ILE A 641 -3.83 -15.35 7.61
N SER A 642 -2.96 -14.61 8.30
CA SER A 642 -1.60 -14.30 7.86
C SER A 642 -0.61 -14.85 8.89
N LEU A 643 0.45 -15.51 8.42
CA LEU A 643 1.52 -16.07 9.25
C LEU A 643 2.86 -15.65 8.67
N SER A 644 3.82 -15.31 9.53
CA SER A 644 5.23 -15.17 9.16
C SER A 644 6.13 -15.75 10.23
N ALA A 645 7.23 -16.33 9.78
CA ALA A 645 8.35 -16.74 10.62
C ALA A 645 9.64 -16.29 9.95
N GLY A 646 10.51 -15.65 10.72
CA GLY A 646 11.77 -15.13 10.23
C GLY A 646 12.92 -15.33 11.19
N TYR A 647 14.12 -15.33 10.64
CA TYR A 647 15.37 -15.37 11.38
C TYR A 647 16.37 -14.43 10.72
N THR A 648 17.11 -13.68 11.54
CA THR A 648 18.24 -12.86 11.11
C THR A 648 19.47 -13.22 11.93
N HIS A 649 20.63 -13.12 11.28
CA HIS A 649 21.94 -13.22 11.91
C HIS A 649 22.82 -12.09 11.37
N TYR A 650 23.62 -11.49 12.22
CA TYR A 650 24.62 -10.49 11.88
C TYR A 650 25.87 -10.69 12.74
N GLU A 651 27.05 -10.63 12.13
CA GLU A 651 28.34 -10.80 12.79
C GLU A 651 29.40 -9.90 12.13
N THR A 652 30.29 -9.32 12.93
CA THR A 652 31.43 -8.49 12.49
C THR A 652 32.52 -8.45 13.56
N ASP A 653 33.77 -8.35 13.12
CA ASP A 653 34.93 -8.13 14.01
C ASP A 653 35.09 -6.65 14.44
N GLY A 654 34.28 -5.74 13.87
CA GLY A 654 34.36 -4.31 14.16
C GLY A 654 35.51 -3.59 13.43
N TRP A 655 35.72 -2.31 13.70
CA TRP A 655 36.77 -1.49 13.06
C TRP A 655 37.98 -1.24 13.97
N ARG A 656 37.87 -1.58 15.25
CA ARG A 656 38.95 -1.51 16.24
C ARG A 656 38.93 -2.71 17.18
N GLU A 657 39.95 -2.82 18.03
CA GLU A 657 39.96 -3.81 19.10
C GLU A 657 38.71 -3.69 19.98
N ASN A 658 38.15 -4.85 20.36
CA ASN A 658 36.94 -4.98 21.16
C ASN A 658 35.74 -4.17 20.62
N SER A 659 35.56 -4.14 19.30
CA SER A 659 34.37 -3.58 18.65
C SER A 659 33.59 -4.62 17.85
N ASP A 660 33.75 -5.90 18.18
CA ASP A 660 33.00 -6.99 17.57
C ASP A 660 31.54 -6.99 18.02
N GLN A 661 30.67 -7.55 17.17
CA GLN A 661 29.25 -7.68 17.45
C GLN A 661 28.71 -8.95 16.79
N LYS A 662 27.84 -9.65 17.51
CA LYS A 662 27.00 -10.75 17.02
C LYS A 662 25.54 -10.51 17.45
N ASP A 663 24.60 -10.68 16.53
CA ASP A 663 23.16 -10.48 16.80
C ASP A 663 22.31 -11.52 16.07
N ASP A 664 21.52 -12.28 16.85
CA ASP A 664 20.63 -13.33 16.39
C ASP A 664 19.19 -12.99 16.78
N ILE A 665 18.29 -12.85 15.79
CA ILE A 665 16.87 -12.51 16.03
C ILE A 665 15.97 -13.54 15.36
N ALA A 666 15.04 -14.12 16.12
CA ALA A 666 13.99 -14.98 15.61
C ALA A 666 12.60 -14.39 15.92
N ASN A 667 11.70 -14.46 14.94
CA ASN A 667 10.33 -13.92 15.04
C ASN A 667 9.30 -14.92 14.53
N ILE A 668 8.17 -15.02 15.22
CA ILE A 668 6.94 -15.63 14.72
C ILE A 668 5.80 -14.64 14.92
N PHE A 669 5.09 -14.33 13.84
CA PHE A 669 3.94 -13.44 13.85
C PHE A 669 2.72 -14.13 13.22
N ALA A 670 1.56 -13.93 13.84
CA ALA A 670 0.28 -14.41 13.37
C ALA A 670 -0.78 -13.32 13.45
N GLN A 671 -1.57 -13.18 12.40
CA GLN A 671 -2.72 -12.29 12.36
C GLN A 671 -3.96 -13.07 11.90
N TYR A 672 -5.08 -12.86 12.58
CA TYR A 672 -6.37 -13.43 12.22
C TYR A 672 -7.46 -12.36 12.16
N GLU A 673 -8.11 -12.26 11.00
CA GLU A 673 -9.24 -11.37 10.77
C GLU A 673 -10.54 -12.09 11.17
N ILE A 674 -11.03 -11.84 12.39
CA ILE A 674 -12.28 -12.45 12.90
C ILE A 674 -13.47 -12.00 12.04
N SER A 675 -13.49 -10.72 11.69
CA SER A 675 -14.43 -10.10 10.76
C SER A 675 -13.75 -8.92 10.05
N ASP A 676 -14.43 -8.31 9.08
CA ASP A 676 -14.01 -7.07 8.40
C ASP A 676 -13.79 -5.88 9.36
N LYS A 677 -14.27 -6.01 10.61
CA LYS A 677 -14.12 -5.01 11.67
C LYS A 677 -13.08 -5.37 12.72
N THR A 678 -12.87 -6.66 12.98
CA THR A 678 -12.08 -7.11 14.12
C THR A 678 -10.94 -8.01 13.67
N SER A 679 -9.71 -7.65 14.05
CA SER A 679 -8.55 -8.51 13.88
C SER A 679 -7.77 -8.62 15.18
N ILE A 680 -7.15 -9.78 15.36
CA ILE A 680 -6.23 -10.07 16.47
C ILE A 680 -4.86 -10.43 15.90
N GLN A 681 -3.83 -10.11 16.66
CA GLN A 681 -2.43 -10.38 16.32
C GLN A 681 -1.73 -11.00 17.52
N ALA A 682 -0.78 -11.88 17.25
CA ALA A 682 0.12 -12.45 18.24
C ALA A 682 1.53 -12.50 17.65
N GLU A 683 2.51 -12.17 18.47
CA GLU A 683 3.91 -12.15 18.08
C GLU A 683 4.78 -12.68 19.21
N TYR A 684 5.78 -13.47 18.85
CA TYR A 684 6.85 -13.90 19.74
C TYR A 684 8.19 -13.58 19.09
N ARG A 685 9.12 -13.01 19.88
CA ARG A 685 10.45 -12.64 19.43
C ARG A 685 11.49 -13.12 20.43
N TYR A 686 12.59 -13.60 19.91
CA TYR A 686 13.80 -13.95 20.64
C TYR A 686 14.95 -13.17 20.02
N ARG A 687 15.78 -12.56 20.86
CA ARG A 687 17.02 -11.90 20.46
C ARG A 687 18.15 -12.31 21.39
N ASP A 688 19.31 -12.54 20.81
CA ASP A 688 20.58 -12.78 21.50
C ASP A 688 21.62 -11.86 20.87
N ASN A 689 22.15 -10.93 21.67
CA ASN A 689 23.09 -9.91 21.22
C ASN A 689 24.34 -9.98 22.08
N GLU A 690 25.50 -10.13 21.45
CA GLU A 690 26.79 -10.10 22.12
C GLU A 690 27.68 -9.05 21.46
N ARG A 691 28.39 -8.24 22.24
CA ARG A 691 29.24 -7.18 21.68
C ARG A 691 30.35 -6.71 22.63
N GLY A 692 31.40 -6.14 22.05
CA GLY A 692 32.40 -5.36 22.76
C GLY A 692 31.99 -3.90 23.01
N ASP A 693 32.97 -3.01 23.17
CA ASP A 693 32.76 -1.55 23.14
C ASP A 693 32.60 -1.07 21.69
N ILE A 694 31.35 -0.85 21.29
CA ILE A 694 31.00 -0.33 19.97
C ILE A 694 30.78 1.20 19.95
N ARG A 695 31.00 1.91 21.06
CA ARG A 695 30.77 3.36 21.09
C ARG A 695 31.87 4.08 20.30
N GLN A 696 31.46 5.02 19.46
CA GLN A 696 32.39 5.91 18.76
C GLN A 696 32.52 7.22 19.52
N ARG A 697 33.55 7.28 20.36
CA ARG A 697 33.97 8.50 21.06
C ARG A 697 34.87 9.33 20.13
N PHE A 698 35.09 10.59 20.49
CA PHE A 698 35.87 11.52 19.67
C PHE A 698 37.33 11.07 19.52
N PHE A 699 37.96 10.68 20.63
CA PHE A 699 39.34 10.20 20.66
C PHE A 699 39.40 8.69 20.37
N GLN A 700 40.17 8.30 19.36
CA GLN A 700 40.23 6.90 18.90
C GLN A 700 40.81 5.95 19.94
N GLU A 701 41.74 6.42 20.78
CA GLU A 701 42.32 5.63 21.85
C GLU A 701 41.39 5.46 23.06
N ASP A 702 40.29 6.22 23.13
CA ASP A 702 39.38 6.27 24.29
C ASP A 702 38.26 5.22 24.15
N PHE A 703 38.62 3.94 24.30
CA PHE A 703 37.68 2.82 24.30
C PHE A 703 38.03 1.76 25.33
N LEU A 704 37.02 0.99 25.74
CA LEU A 704 37.15 -0.07 26.72
C LEU A 704 37.60 -1.36 26.03
N THR A 705 38.82 -1.81 26.32
CA THR A 705 39.46 -2.97 25.66
C THR A 705 38.87 -4.31 26.09
N ASP A 706 38.27 -4.37 27.28
CA ASP A 706 37.81 -5.62 27.90
C ASP A 706 36.28 -5.64 28.12
N GLN A 707 35.57 -4.58 27.71
CA GLN A 707 34.12 -4.49 27.84
C GLN A 707 33.45 -5.62 27.06
N ARG A 708 32.57 -6.37 27.71
CA ARG A 708 31.63 -7.28 27.05
C ARG A 708 30.20 -6.98 27.50
N THR A 709 29.27 -7.04 26.56
CA THR A 709 27.84 -6.96 26.84
C THR A 709 27.13 -8.11 26.14
N GLU A 710 26.38 -8.91 26.90
CA GLU A 710 25.56 -10.01 26.41
C GLU A 710 24.10 -9.77 26.82
N VAL A 711 23.20 -9.65 25.84
CA VAL A 711 21.78 -9.35 26.08
C VAL A 711 20.91 -10.40 25.42
N THR A 712 20.18 -11.17 26.22
CA THR A 712 19.11 -12.04 25.74
C THR A 712 17.76 -11.40 26.02
N THR A 713 16.87 -11.37 25.02
CA THR A 713 15.50 -10.84 25.18
C THR A 713 14.48 -11.80 24.61
N ASN A 714 13.47 -12.14 25.41
CA ASN A 714 12.28 -12.88 24.98
C ASN A 714 11.06 -11.97 25.12
N SER A 715 10.38 -11.67 24.02
CA SER A 715 9.16 -10.84 24.06
C SER A 715 7.96 -11.53 23.43
N ALA A 716 6.80 -11.28 24.01
CA ALA A 716 5.51 -11.74 23.50
C ALA A 716 4.53 -10.58 23.46
N ARG A 717 3.75 -10.48 22.38
CA ARG A 717 2.75 -9.42 22.18
C ARG A 717 1.43 -9.99 21.71
N VAL A 718 0.33 -9.42 22.22
CA VAL A 718 -1.02 -9.62 21.71
C VAL A 718 -1.61 -8.27 21.30
N GLY A 719 -2.02 -8.18 20.03
CA GLY A 719 -2.63 -6.99 19.44
C GLY A 719 -4.11 -7.19 19.14
N LEU A 720 -4.91 -6.13 19.30
CA LEU A 720 -6.32 -6.08 18.94
C LEU A 720 -6.61 -4.84 18.10
N ARG A 721 -7.39 -5.00 17.04
CA ARG A 721 -8.01 -3.90 16.32
C ARG A 721 -9.51 -4.16 16.20
N HIS A 722 -10.33 -3.16 16.55
CA HIS A 722 -11.78 -3.21 16.33
C HIS A 722 -12.31 -1.90 15.72
N ALA A 723 -12.93 -1.99 14.55
CA ALA A 723 -13.56 -0.87 13.87
C ALA A 723 -15.08 -0.87 14.09
N PHE A 724 -15.61 0.12 14.81
CA PHE A 724 -17.06 0.33 14.93
C PHE A 724 -17.65 0.91 13.65
N SER A 725 -16.86 1.75 12.97
CA SER A 725 -17.13 2.31 11.65
C SER A 725 -15.79 2.66 10.97
N PRO A 726 -15.76 3.01 9.67
CA PRO A 726 -14.54 3.45 8.99
C PRO A 726 -13.81 4.63 9.68
N GLY A 727 -14.53 5.45 10.44
CA GLY A 727 -13.98 6.57 11.20
C GLY A 727 -13.93 6.36 12.71
N SER A 728 -14.02 5.13 13.22
CA SER A 728 -13.99 4.87 14.67
C SER A 728 -13.36 3.51 14.95
N ILE A 729 -12.11 3.50 15.38
CA ILE A 729 -11.29 2.30 15.60
C ILE A 729 -10.72 2.32 17.01
N VAL A 730 -10.72 1.17 17.68
CA VAL A 730 -9.96 0.93 18.91
C VAL A 730 -8.79 0.00 18.58
N LEU A 731 -7.61 0.36 19.08
CA LEU A 731 -6.41 -0.46 19.11
C LEU A 731 -6.12 -0.88 20.55
N GLY A 732 -5.67 -2.12 20.72
CA GLY A 732 -5.15 -2.63 21.98
C GLY A 732 -3.82 -3.33 21.76
N ASN A 733 -2.89 -3.14 22.69
CA ASN A 733 -1.55 -3.71 22.67
C ASN A 733 -1.23 -4.22 24.07
N PHE A 734 -0.87 -5.49 24.19
CA PHE A 734 -0.43 -6.09 25.45
C PHE A 734 0.90 -6.78 25.21
N GLN A 735 1.91 -6.44 26.01
CA GLN A 735 3.28 -6.90 25.82
C GLN A 735 3.82 -7.47 27.12
N TYR A 736 4.68 -8.47 26.95
CA TYR A 736 5.55 -9.01 27.98
C TYR A 736 6.96 -9.11 27.39
N ALA A 737 7.96 -8.68 28.14
CA ALA A 737 9.35 -8.90 27.81
C ALA A 737 10.11 -9.41 29.03
N LYS A 738 11.01 -10.37 28.81
CA LYS A 738 12.03 -10.75 29.75
C LYS A 738 13.38 -10.47 29.12
N LYS A 739 14.23 -9.73 29.84
CA LYS A 739 15.57 -9.34 29.38
C LYS A 739 16.60 -9.71 30.44
N ASP A 740 17.63 -10.42 30.00
CA ASP A 740 18.83 -10.73 30.77
C ASP A 740 19.98 -9.96 30.10
N ASP A 741 20.66 -9.05 30.81
CA ASP A 741 21.69 -8.15 30.31
C ASP A 741 22.94 -8.25 31.21
N ASP A 742 23.96 -8.93 30.71
CA ASP A 742 25.23 -9.14 31.40
C ASP A 742 26.27 -8.17 30.86
N PHE A 743 26.65 -7.19 31.67
CA PHE A 743 27.76 -6.27 31.40
C PHE A 743 29.00 -6.65 32.19
N PHE A 744 30.15 -6.71 31.53
CA PHE A 744 31.46 -6.96 32.13
C PHE A 744 32.48 -5.95 31.59
N ASP A 745 33.41 -5.51 32.43
CA ASP A 745 34.57 -4.72 32.00
C ASP A 745 35.75 -4.80 32.99
N VAL A 746 36.94 -4.38 32.56
CA VAL A 746 38.15 -4.33 33.38
C VAL A 746 38.76 -2.93 33.37
N PHE A 747 38.82 -2.30 34.54
CA PHE A 747 39.44 -0.99 34.73
C PHE A 747 40.80 -1.11 35.41
N PHE A 748 41.75 -0.27 35.01
CA PHE A 748 43.05 -0.14 35.68
C PHE A 748 43.16 1.22 36.36
N TYR A 749 43.23 1.23 37.69
CA TYR A 749 43.35 2.46 38.48
C TYR A 749 44.79 2.67 38.94
N ASP A 750 45.38 3.82 38.63
CA ASP A 750 46.65 4.27 39.23
C ASP A 750 46.38 5.09 40.49
N PHE A 751 46.61 4.50 41.67
CA PHE A 751 46.42 5.21 42.94
C PHE A 751 47.60 6.13 43.31
N GLY A 752 48.63 6.22 42.48
CA GLY A 752 49.77 7.12 42.68
C GLY A 752 50.76 6.66 43.77
N PHE A 753 50.67 5.41 44.24
CA PHE A 753 51.60 4.80 45.20
C PHE A 753 51.92 3.33 44.84
N PRO A 754 53.10 2.77 45.18
CA PRO A 754 53.48 1.42 44.73
C PRO A 754 52.75 0.28 45.50
N PRO A 755 52.30 -0.79 44.82
CA PRO A 755 52.25 -0.96 43.37
C PRO A 755 51.21 -0.01 42.74
N PRO A 756 51.55 0.71 41.66
CA PRO A 756 50.75 1.85 41.18
C PRO A 756 49.40 1.44 40.60
N LEU A 757 49.34 0.36 39.83
CA LEU A 757 48.13 -0.05 39.09
C LEU A 757 47.35 -1.12 39.85
N VAL A 758 46.04 -0.93 40.03
CA VAL A 758 45.12 -1.95 40.56
C VAL A 758 44.13 -2.32 39.46
N GLU A 759 43.93 -3.61 39.25
CA GLU A 759 42.93 -4.12 38.31
C GLU A 759 41.58 -4.24 39.03
N LEU A 760 40.54 -3.65 38.46
CA LEU A 760 39.16 -3.76 38.91
C LEU A 760 38.36 -4.48 37.82
N ASN A 761 37.95 -5.71 38.10
CA ASN A 761 36.96 -6.39 37.26
C ASN A 761 35.57 -5.95 37.72
N PHE A 762 34.75 -5.42 36.82
CA PHE A 762 33.43 -4.89 37.09
C PHE A 762 32.39 -5.71 36.32
N GLU A 763 31.35 -6.15 37.03
CA GLU A 763 30.23 -6.92 36.52
C GLU A 763 28.94 -6.22 36.93
N ASN A 764 28.01 -6.07 35.99
CA ASN A 764 26.71 -5.48 36.24
C ASN A 764 25.58 -6.26 35.55
N PRO A 765 25.32 -7.52 35.95
CA PRO A 765 24.19 -8.28 35.44
C PRO A 765 22.85 -7.65 35.86
N GLN A 766 21.93 -7.57 34.91
CA GLN A 766 20.59 -7.03 35.06
C GLN A 766 19.58 -8.04 34.52
N GLU A 767 18.56 -8.36 35.32
CA GLU A 767 17.41 -9.18 34.89
C GLU A 767 16.15 -8.34 35.03
N SER A 768 15.30 -8.31 33.99
CA SER A 768 14.03 -7.59 34.04
C SER A 768 12.86 -8.39 33.50
N GLU A 769 11.71 -8.22 34.15
CA GLU A 769 10.41 -8.72 33.72
C GLU A 769 9.41 -7.57 33.56
N ASP A 770 9.07 -7.31 32.31
CA ASP A 770 8.32 -6.13 31.89
C ASP A 770 6.93 -6.48 31.37
N TYR A 771 5.94 -5.69 31.75
CA TYR A 771 4.55 -5.82 31.30
C TYR A 771 4.02 -4.47 30.82
N ALA A 772 3.38 -4.45 29.66
CA ALA A 772 2.67 -3.27 29.18
C ALA A 772 1.26 -3.60 28.68
N GLY A 773 0.34 -2.67 28.90
CA GLY A 773 -1.00 -2.69 28.34
C GLY A 773 -1.42 -1.31 27.90
N GLU A 774 -1.75 -1.15 26.62
CA GLU A 774 -2.19 0.11 26.01
C GLU A 774 -3.51 -0.06 25.26
N LEU A 775 -4.36 0.96 25.36
CA LEU A 775 -5.58 1.10 24.59
C LEU A 775 -5.60 2.48 23.92
N SER A 776 -5.83 2.52 22.61
CA SER A 776 -5.94 3.75 21.83
C SER A 776 -7.26 3.78 21.07
N TYR A 777 -7.91 4.93 21.03
CA TYR A 777 -9.13 5.20 20.29
C TYR A 777 -8.86 6.24 19.21
N LEU A 778 -9.12 5.86 17.96
CA LEU A 778 -8.95 6.66 16.77
C LEU A 778 -10.34 7.01 16.22
N PHE A 779 -10.71 8.28 16.29
CA PHE A 779 -11.95 8.81 15.75
C PHE A 779 -11.67 9.80 14.63
N ARG A 780 -12.40 9.65 13.52
CA ARG A 780 -12.30 10.52 12.35
C ARG A 780 -13.66 11.03 11.92
N SER A 781 -13.68 12.31 11.54
CA SER A 781 -14.85 12.96 10.98
C SER A 781 -14.44 13.88 9.82
N LYS A 782 -15.40 14.58 9.20
CA LYS A 782 -15.08 15.50 8.09
C LYS A 782 -14.27 16.73 8.53
N THR A 783 -14.25 17.05 9.83
CA THR A 783 -13.72 18.32 10.36
C THR A 783 -12.73 18.15 11.49
N ILE A 784 -12.87 17.10 12.29
CA ILE A 784 -12.07 16.83 13.49
C ILE A 784 -11.67 15.36 13.49
N ASP A 785 -10.38 15.10 13.66
CA ASP A 785 -9.86 13.80 14.03
C ASP A 785 -9.39 13.85 15.48
N LEU A 786 -9.53 12.74 16.19
CA LEU A 786 -9.19 12.58 17.60
C LEU A 786 -8.44 11.25 17.79
N VAL A 787 -7.30 11.31 18.44
CA VAL A 787 -6.52 10.16 18.88
C VAL A 787 -6.39 10.28 20.40
N SER A 788 -6.89 9.29 21.15
CA SER A 788 -6.84 9.31 22.61
C SER A 788 -6.57 7.93 23.17
N GLY A 789 -5.79 7.83 24.23
CA GLY A 789 -5.45 6.54 24.79
C GLY A 789 -5.02 6.57 26.25
N VAL A 790 -4.84 5.37 26.77
CA VAL A 790 -4.31 5.07 28.09
C VAL A 790 -3.31 3.94 27.95
N GLY A 791 -2.22 4.01 28.70
CA GLY A 791 -1.29 2.92 28.85
C GLY A 791 -0.87 2.74 30.30
N TYR A 792 -0.39 1.55 30.58
CA TYR A 792 0.21 1.16 31.84
C TYR A 792 1.42 0.28 31.55
N VAL A 793 2.52 0.59 32.21
CA VAL A 793 3.77 -0.18 32.18
C VAL A 793 4.14 -0.55 33.61
N LYS A 794 4.56 -1.79 33.79
CA LYS A 794 5.19 -2.29 35.00
C LYS A 794 6.50 -2.94 34.62
N LYS A 795 7.61 -2.49 35.21
CA LYS A 795 8.95 -3.06 35.04
C LYS A 795 9.47 -3.45 36.41
N ASN A 796 9.85 -4.71 36.57
CA ASN A 796 10.62 -5.16 37.74
C ASN A 796 12.01 -5.49 37.24
N GLU A 797 13.03 -4.88 37.82
CA GLU A 797 14.41 -5.02 37.38
C GLU A 797 15.32 -5.26 38.58
N ASP A 798 16.05 -6.37 38.52
CA ASP A 798 17.06 -6.76 39.49
C ASP A 798 18.42 -6.43 38.88
N VAL A 799 19.15 -5.51 39.50
CA VAL A 799 20.49 -5.08 39.08
C VAL A 799 21.49 -5.51 40.15
N THR A 800 22.54 -6.23 39.78
CA THR A 800 23.62 -6.56 40.73
C THR A 800 24.90 -5.87 40.32
N PHE A 801 25.34 -4.88 41.08
CA PHE A 801 26.65 -4.26 40.89
C PHE A 801 27.70 -5.08 41.63
N ALA A 802 28.64 -5.70 40.91
CA ALA A 802 29.73 -6.45 41.50
C ALA A 802 31.09 -5.96 40.98
N GLY A 803 32.08 -5.91 41.87
CA GLY A 803 33.45 -5.58 41.46
C GLY A 803 34.48 -6.29 42.30
N THR A 804 35.60 -6.67 41.67
CA THR A 804 36.73 -7.31 42.36
C THR A 804 38.03 -6.56 42.10
N PHE A 805 38.68 -6.11 43.18
CA PHE A 805 39.99 -5.46 43.13
C PHE A 805 41.10 -6.49 43.24
N GLN A 806 42.04 -6.50 42.28
CA GLN A 806 43.24 -7.30 42.32
C GLN A 806 44.49 -6.42 42.45
N TRP A 807 45.21 -6.59 43.56
CA TRP A 807 46.44 -5.84 43.86
C TRP A 807 47.68 -6.57 43.28
N PRO A 808 48.56 -5.90 42.50
CA PRO A 808 49.75 -6.55 41.96
C PRO A 808 50.77 -6.91 43.04
N GLY A 809 51.55 -7.99 42.82
CA GLY A 809 52.81 -8.19 43.55
C GLY A 809 52.97 -9.53 44.29
N THR A 810 52.01 -10.45 44.21
CA THR A 810 52.21 -11.86 44.58
C THR A 810 51.51 -12.77 43.58
N ASP A 811 52.11 -13.93 43.30
CA ASP A 811 51.49 -15.02 42.54
C ASP A 811 51.22 -16.19 43.51
N PRO A 812 49.96 -16.47 43.89
CA PRO A 812 48.74 -15.77 43.47
C PRO A 812 48.57 -14.41 44.17
N PRO A 813 47.74 -13.50 43.63
CA PRO A 813 47.42 -12.22 44.26
C PRO A 813 46.89 -12.43 45.69
N THR A 814 47.43 -11.69 46.67
CA THR A 814 47.23 -11.98 48.10
C THR A 814 46.13 -11.16 48.76
N PHE A 815 45.46 -10.26 48.02
CA PHE A 815 44.35 -9.45 48.53
C PHE A 815 43.31 -9.25 47.42
N ILE A 816 42.14 -9.88 47.57
CA ILE A 816 40.96 -9.71 46.72
C ILE A 816 39.91 -9.05 47.61
N ASP A 817 39.56 -7.81 47.31
CA ASP A 817 38.40 -7.15 47.92
C ASP A 817 37.27 -7.17 46.90
N SER A 818 36.08 -7.58 47.30
CA SER A 818 34.92 -7.74 46.42
C SER A 818 33.71 -7.05 47.03
N PHE A 819 33.04 -6.22 46.24
CA PHE A 819 31.73 -5.67 46.59
C PHE A 819 30.66 -6.29 45.68
N SER A 820 29.45 -6.43 46.20
CA SER A 820 28.28 -6.87 45.47
C SER A 820 27.06 -6.26 46.14
N ASP A 821 26.40 -5.35 45.43
CA ASP A 821 25.22 -4.64 45.90
C ASP A 821 24.05 -4.93 44.95
N PRO A 822 23.09 -5.78 45.34
CA PRO A 822 21.86 -6.00 44.58
C PRO A 822 20.87 -4.86 44.82
N LEU A 823 20.38 -4.26 43.74
CA LEU A 823 19.32 -3.25 43.72
C LEU A 823 18.11 -3.86 43.02
N GLU A 824 16.93 -3.63 43.59
CA GLU A 824 15.65 -4.05 43.02
C GLU A 824 14.87 -2.76 42.71
N TYR A 825 14.52 -2.58 41.44
CA TYR A 825 13.72 -1.46 40.94
C TYR A 825 12.33 -1.95 40.55
N GLU A 826 11.30 -1.31 41.08
CA GLU A 826 9.91 -1.53 40.68
C GLU A 826 9.34 -0.23 40.11
N VAL A 827 9.17 -0.19 38.79
CA VAL A 827 8.64 0.97 38.08
C VAL A 827 7.20 0.72 37.67
N ASP A 828 6.31 1.60 38.09
CA ASP A 828 4.91 1.67 37.67
C ASP A 828 4.67 3.00 36.93
N HIS A 829 4.25 2.91 35.66
CA HIS A 829 3.95 4.10 34.84
C HIS A 829 2.54 4.03 34.26
N VAL A 830 1.71 5.04 34.50
CA VAL A 830 0.44 5.25 33.79
C VAL A 830 0.55 6.46 32.88
N ASN A 831 0.16 6.33 31.61
CA ASN A 831 0.07 7.47 30.69
C ASN A 831 -1.35 7.63 30.16
N LEU A 832 -1.79 8.87 30.03
CA LEU A 832 -3.07 9.26 29.44
C LEU A 832 -2.80 10.30 28.38
N TYR A 833 -3.42 10.19 27.20
CA TYR A 833 -3.23 11.19 26.17
C TYR A 833 -4.48 11.43 25.32
N ALA A 834 -4.57 12.64 24.77
CA ALA A 834 -5.57 13.03 23.79
C ALA A 834 -5.01 14.08 22.82
N TYR A 835 -5.17 13.83 21.53
CA TYR A 835 -4.71 14.67 20.42
C TYR A 835 -5.87 14.90 19.46
N SER A 836 -6.10 16.15 19.08
CA SER A 836 -7.10 16.53 18.11
C SER A 836 -6.48 17.30 16.96
N TYR A 837 -6.86 16.91 15.75
CA TYR A 837 -6.47 17.55 14.50
C TYR A 837 -7.72 18.18 13.89
N PHE A 838 -7.79 19.50 13.84
CA PHE A 838 -8.92 20.20 13.22
C PHE A 838 -8.48 21.01 12.00
N ARG A 839 -9.34 21.00 10.98
CA ARG A 839 -9.08 21.60 9.66
C ARG A 839 -10.07 22.74 9.41
N PRO A 840 -9.83 23.94 9.94
CA PRO A 840 -10.80 25.04 9.87
C PRO A 840 -10.91 25.64 8.46
N LEU A 841 -9.84 25.50 7.66
CA LEU A 841 -9.70 26.00 6.30
C LEU A 841 -8.94 24.95 5.47
N GLU A 842 -9.13 24.96 4.16
CA GLU A 842 -8.37 24.11 3.24
C GLU A 842 -6.87 24.43 3.34
N GLY A 843 -6.04 23.39 3.41
CA GLY A 843 -4.59 23.53 3.57
C GLY A 843 -4.13 23.96 4.97
N PHE A 844 -5.00 24.08 5.98
CA PHE A 844 -4.62 24.44 7.35
C PHE A 844 -4.99 23.31 8.33
N ILE A 845 -4.00 22.79 9.07
CA ILE A 845 -4.17 21.78 10.11
C ILE A 845 -3.66 22.37 11.43
N PHE A 846 -4.50 22.37 12.44
CA PHE A 846 -4.09 22.71 13.81
C PHE A 846 -4.17 21.46 14.67
N SER A 847 -3.07 21.18 15.37
CA SER A 847 -2.91 20.04 16.27
C SER A 847 -2.92 20.54 17.71
N VAL A 848 -3.87 20.08 18.51
CA VAL A 848 -3.90 20.31 19.96
C VAL A 848 -3.88 18.98 20.65
N GLY A 849 -2.95 18.79 21.56
CA GLY A 849 -2.92 17.61 22.38
C GLY A 849 -2.48 17.90 23.80
N ALA A 850 -2.63 16.89 24.63
CA ALA A 850 -1.95 16.81 25.90
C ALA A 850 -1.74 15.34 26.28
N SER A 851 -0.65 15.08 26.99
CA SER A 851 -0.50 13.84 27.77
C SER A 851 -0.38 14.15 29.26
N GLY A 852 -0.67 13.14 30.08
CA GLY A 852 -0.38 13.11 31.50
C GLY A 852 0.35 11.82 31.80
N ASP A 853 1.50 11.94 32.44
CA ASP A 853 2.39 10.83 32.78
C ASP A 853 2.49 10.77 34.31
N PHE A 854 2.22 9.58 34.87
CA PHE A 854 2.23 9.31 36.31
C PHE A 854 3.23 8.19 36.52
N TYR A 855 4.43 8.56 36.94
CA TYR A 855 5.61 7.72 37.07
C TYR A 855 5.90 7.50 38.55
N ASN A 856 6.09 6.25 38.94
CA ASN A 856 6.57 5.86 40.25
C ASN A 856 7.71 4.86 40.10
N ASP A 857 8.85 5.15 40.71
CA ASP A 857 10.00 4.25 40.80
C ASP A 857 10.33 4.01 42.27
N ASP A 858 10.08 2.78 42.73
CA ASP A 858 10.33 2.33 44.09
C ASP A 858 11.63 1.50 44.14
N GLU A 859 12.74 2.10 44.58
CA GLU A 859 13.99 1.40 44.85
C GLU A 859 13.96 0.73 46.24
N GLN A 860 14.00 -0.61 46.32
CA GLN A 860 13.65 -1.32 47.56
C GLN A 860 14.81 -1.52 48.57
N ASN A 861 16.08 -1.25 48.22
CA ASN A 861 17.23 -1.64 49.06
C ASN A 861 18.03 -0.51 49.75
N TYR A 862 17.90 0.76 49.35
CA TYR A 862 18.66 1.87 49.98
C TYR A 862 17.85 3.03 50.58
N GLY A 863 16.52 2.94 50.67
CA GLY A 863 15.72 3.70 51.64
C GLY A 863 15.75 5.24 51.58
N GLU A 864 16.32 5.87 50.56
CA GLU A 864 16.33 7.33 50.41
C GLU A 864 16.03 7.70 48.95
N GLU A 865 14.76 8.08 48.71
CA GLU A 865 14.18 8.80 47.55
C GLU A 865 13.46 7.94 46.47
N GLU A 866 12.14 7.77 46.64
CA GLU A 866 11.20 7.33 45.58
C GLU A 866 11.04 8.44 44.53
N ILE A 867 11.10 8.12 43.23
CA ILE A 867 10.77 9.07 42.15
C ILE A 867 9.27 8.99 41.87
N GLU A 868 8.48 9.82 42.57
CA GLU A 868 7.05 10.01 42.26
C GLU A 868 6.86 11.28 41.43
N GLU A 869 6.67 11.13 40.11
CA GLU A 869 6.47 12.26 39.22
C GLU A 869 5.12 12.20 38.49
N SER A 870 4.37 13.31 38.57
CA SER A 870 3.11 13.50 37.85
C SER A 870 3.22 14.70 36.94
N GLN A 871 3.41 14.45 35.64
CA GLN A 871 3.67 15.49 34.66
C GLN A 871 2.51 15.68 33.69
N PHE A 872 2.06 16.94 33.51
CA PHE A 872 1.17 17.33 32.43
C PHE A 872 1.96 17.93 31.25
N ASN A 873 1.65 17.44 30.05
CA ASN A 873 2.43 17.65 28.83
C ASN A 873 1.57 18.28 27.72
N PRO A 874 1.44 19.62 27.66
CA PRO A 874 0.66 20.27 26.60
C PRO A 874 1.36 20.17 25.24
N LYS A 875 0.57 20.04 24.17
CA LYS A 875 1.05 19.92 22.79
C LYS A 875 0.28 20.86 21.86
N LEU A 876 1.00 21.74 21.15
CA LEU A 876 0.42 22.63 20.15
C LEU A 876 1.23 22.57 18.85
N GLY A 877 0.53 22.44 17.73
CA GLY A 877 1.14 22.37 16.41
C GLY A 877 0.27 23.03 15.34
N VAL A 878 0.92 23.54 14.30
CA VAL A 878 0.28 24.08 13.10
C VAL A 878 1.01 23.61 11.86
N SER A 879 0.25 23.22 10.85
CA SER A 879 0.73 23.01 9.49
C SER A 879 -0.16 23.80 8.53
N TRP A 880 0.45 24.66 7.72
CA TRP A 880 -0.23 25.57 6.83
C TRP A 880 0.38 25.49 5.43
N ASN A 881 -0.47 25.21 4.45
CA ASN A 881 -0.16 25.24 3.03
C ASN A 881 -0.79 26.49 2.40
N PRO A 882 -0.16 27.68 2.49
CA PRO A 882 -0.68 28.89 1.86
C PRO A 882 -0.84 28.77 0.34
N PHE A 883 0.01 27.94 -0.27
CA PHE A 883 0.00 27.56 -1.67
C PHE A 883 0.21 26.05 -1.77
N SER A 884 -0.21 25.42 -2.88
CA SER A 884 0.00 23.98 -3.10
C SER A 884 1.47 23.56 -3.12
N SER A 885 2.39 24.53 -3.30
CA SER A 885 3.82 24.32 -3.36
C SER A 885 4.58 24.74 -2.09
N THR A 886 3.91 25.28 -1.07
CA THR A 886 4.57 25.80 0.13
C THR A 886 3.92 25.22 1.37
N THR A 887 4.71 24.65 2.27
CA THR A 887 4.28 24.16 3.58
C THR A 887 5.04 24.92 4.66
N ILE A 888 4.31 25.48 5.62
CA ILE A 888 4.87 26.12 6.81
C ILE A 888 4.36 25.34 8.01
N ARG A 889 5.27 24.93 8.90
CA ARG A 889 4.91 24.18 10.10
C ARG A 889 5.58 24.78 11.33
N GLY A 890 4.92 24.63 12.46
CA GLY A 890 5.47 25.04 13.75
C GLY A 890 4.83 24.27 14.89
N ALA A 891 5.60 24.02 15.94
CA ALA A 891 5.14 23.30 17.11
C ALA A 891 5.78 23.84 18.40
N VAL A 892 5.04 23.74 19.50
CA VAL A 892 5.54 23.90 20.86
C VAL A 892 4.88 22.85 21.74
N PHE A 893 5.68 22.06 22.43
CA PHE A 893 5.16 21.02 23.29
C PHE A 893 6.15 20.62 24.38
N ARG A 894 5.62 20.10 25.50
CA ARG A 894 6.41 19.48 26.57
C ARG A 894 6.25 17.97 26.51
N THR A 895 7.29 17.20 26.76
CA THR A 895 7.27 15.73 26.76
C THR A 895 8.00 15.19 27.99
N PHE A 896 7.66 13.98 28.38
CA PHE A 896 8.30 13.24 29.47
C PHE A 896 8.82 11.92 28.90
N LYS A 897 10.10 11.60 29.10
CA LYS A 897 10.65 10.29 28.73
C LYS A 897 10.13 9.27 29.74
N ARG A 898 9.34 8.33 29.24
CA ARG A 898 8.73 7.27 30.04
C ARG A 898 9.36 5.92 29.77
N THR A 899 9.18 5.02 30.73
CA THR A 899 9.56 3.61 30.60
C THR A 899 8.66 2.93 29.58
N LEU A 900 9.27 2.20 28.65
CA LEU A 900 8.59 1.53 27.55
C LEU A 900 9.04 0.08 27.42
N VAL A 901 8.10 -0.84 27.33
CA VAL A 901 8.40 -2.24 27.06
C VAL A 901 8.76 -2.39 25.58
N THR A 902 9.97 -2.87 25.29
CA THR A 902 10.51 -2.95 23.92
C THR A 902 10.55 -1.61 23.16
N GLU A 903 10.60 -0.48 23.86
CA GLU A 903 10.68 0.89 23.30
C GLU A 903 9.48 1.32 22.42
N GLN A 904 8.30 0.72 22.60
CA GLN A 904 7.13 0.97 21.76
C GLN A 904 5.95 1.58 22.53
N THR A 905 5.17 2.44 21.86
CA THR A 905 3.90 2.98 22.38
C THR A 905 2.88 3.25 21.27
N LEU A 906 1.60 3.34 21.64
CA LEU A 906 0.50 3.79 20.76
C LEU A 906 0.27 5.30 20.77
N GLU A 907 0.99 6.07 21.59
CA GLU A 907 0.91 7.53 21.56
C GLU A 907 1.49 8.09 20.25
N PRO A 908 0.89 9.14 19.65
CA PRO A 908 1.47 9.81 18.48
C PRO A 908 2.93 10.21 18.69
N THR A 909 3.79 9.89 17.72
CA THR A 909 5.25 10.11 17.84
C THR A 909 5.69 11.52 17.47
N GLN A 910 4.79 12.35 16.94
CA GLN A 910 5.13 13.70 16.46
C GLN A 910 4.00 14.71 16.68
N VAL A 911 4.39 15.99 16.76
CA VAL A 911 3.48 17.14 16.75
C VAL A 911 3.84 18.05 15.58
N ALA A 912 2.95 18.13 14.57
CA ALA A 912 3.15 18.90 13.33
C ALA A 912 4.46 18.56 12.58
N GLY A 913 4.92 17.32 12.70
CA GLY A 913 6.10 16.71 12.09
C GLY A 913 7.39 16.88 12.90
N PHE A 914 7.32 17.34 14.15
CA PHE A 914 8.47 17.37 15.06
C PHE A 914 8.39 16.19 16.02
N ASN A 915 9.49 15.43 16.13
CA ASN A 915 9.55 14.21 16.92
C ASN A 915 9.31 14.49 18.42
N GLN A 916 8.55 13.62 19.07
CA GLN A 916 8.27 13.69 20.50
C GLN A 916 9.18 12.77 21.31
N PHE A 917 9.50 11.59 20.78
CA PHE A 917 10.21 10.55 21.53
C PHE A 917 11.65 10.43 21.04
N PHE A 918 12.55 10.98 21.83
CA PHE A 918 13.99 10.82 21.66
C PHE A 918 14.50 9.76 22.63
N ASP A 919 15.63 9.14 22.28
CA ASP A 919 16.29 8.11 23.08
C ASP A 919 17.10 8.74 24.24
N ASP A 920 16.45 9.63 25.01
CA ASP A 920 16.99 10.30 26.20
C ASP A 920 16.92 9.39 27.44
N PRO A 921 17.63 9.69 28.54
CA PRO A 921 17.48 8.97 29.81
C PRO A 921 16.04 8.99 30.33
N GLU A 922 15.64 7.90 31.00
CA GLU A 922 14.32 7.76 31.62
C GLU A 922 14.00 8.93 32.56
N ALA A 923 12.73 9.29 32.68
CA ALA A 923 12.22 10.43 33.44
C ALA A 923 12.73 11.84 33.02
N THR A 924 13.36 11.97 31.84
CA THR A 924 13.72 13.29 31.29
C THR A 924 12.49 14.13 30.95
N ASP A 925 12.41 15.35 31.48
CA ASP A 925 11.45 16.39 31.06
C ASP A 925 12.05 17.23 29.93
N ALA A 926 11.29 17.47 28.86
CA ALA A 926 11.76 18.29 27.75
C ALA A 926 10.69 19.20 27.15
N TRP A 927 11.04 20.47 26.95
CA TRP A 927 10.30 21.38 26.06
C TRP A 927 10.90 21.36 24.66
N VAL A 928 10.05 21.25 23.65
CA VAL A 928 10.43 21.23 22.24
C VAL A 928 9.74 22.36 21.50
N TYR A 929 10.53 23.11 20.75
CA TYR A 929 10.10 24.22 19.90
C TYR A 929 10.57 23.96 18.48
N GLY A 930 9.69 24.09 17.50
CA GLY A 930 10.02 23.79 16.10
C GLY A 930 9.36 24.75 15.14
N VAL A 931 10.09 25.14 14.08
CA VAL A 931 9.55 25.84 12.91
C VAL A 931 10.19 25.31 11.63
N ALA A 932 9.40 25.13 10.58
CA ALA A 932 9.92 24.73 9.28
C ALA A 932 9.16 25.37 8.11
N LEU A 933 9.85 25.47 6.99
CA LEU A 933 9.36 25.95 5.71
C LEU A 933 9.83 24.99 4.62
N ASP A 934 8.90 24.47 3.84
CA ASP A 934 9.18 23.64 2.67
C ASP A 934 8.56 24.27 1.42
N GLN A 935 9.33 24.31 0.33
CA GLN A 935 8.95 24.95 -0.92
C GLN A 935 9.30 24.05 -2.09
N LYS A 936 8.29 23.67 -2.87
CA LYS A 936 8.45 23.15 -4.22
C LYS A 936 8.54 24.33 -5.21
N LEU A 937 9.60 24.38 -5.98
CA LEU A 937 9.83 25.36 -7.04
C LEU A 937 9.54 24.71 -8.42
N PRO A 938 9.33 25.50 -9.48
CA PRO A 938 9.21 24.97 -10.84
C PRO A 938 10.46 24.18 -11.25
N LYS A 939 10.29 23.22 -12.19
CA LYS A 939 11.35 22.33 -12.70
C LYS A 939 11.89 21.33 -11.67
N ASP A 940 11.00 20.83 -10.81
CA ASP A 940 11.28 19.76 -9.86
C ASP A 940 12.47 20.08 -8.94
N VAL A 941 12.54 21.34 -8.49
CA VAL A 941 13.48 21.81 -7.46
C VAL A 941 12.72 21.91 -6.14
N TYR A 942 13.26 21.30 -5.09
CA TYR A 942 12.68 21.30 -3.74
C TYR A 942 13.66 21.95 -2.79
N PHE A 943 13.15 22.85 -1.96
CA PHE A 943 13.92 23.54 -0.95
C PHE A 943 13.18 23.45 0.38
N GLY A 944 13.90 23.26 1.48
CA GLY A 944 13.29 23.35 2.79
C GLY A 944 14.29 23.74 3.86
N MET A 945 13.76 24.27 4.96
CA MET A 945 14.50 24.65 6.15
C MET A 945 13.69 24.27 7.38
N GLU A 946 14.37 23.77 8.40
CA GLU A 946 13.82 23.40 9.69
C GLU A 946 14.75 23.89 10.79
N LEU A 947 14.18 24.45 11.86
CA LEU A 947 14.87 24.81 13.08
C LEU A 947 14.11 24.22 14.25
N SER A 948 14.80 23.54 15.15
CA SER A 948 14.23 23.10 16.42
C SER A 948 15.17 23.37 17.58
N TYR A 949 14.57 23.58 18.74
CA TYR A 949 15.24 23.81 20.01
C TYR A 949 14.61 22.92 21.07
N ARG A 950 15.44 22.33 21.92
CA ARG A 950 15.03 21.50 23.05
C ARG A 950 15.70 22.01 24.32
N ASP A 951 14.91 22.11 25.37
CA ASP A 951 15.33 22.46 26.73
C ASP A 951 14.94 21.29 27.63
N LEU A 952 15.92 20.60 28.20
CA LEU A 952 15.74 19.34 28.92
C LEU A 952 16.21 19.46 30.38
N SER A 953 15.47 18.83 31.28
CA SER A 953 15.93 18.47 32.63
C SER A 953 16.08 16.95 32.68
N VAL A 954 17.32 16.50 32.86
CA VAL A 954 17.70 15.07 32.81
C VAL A 954 18.03 14.61 34.22
N PRO A 955 17.28 13.66 34.80
CA PRO A 955 17.63 13.08 36.09
C PRO A 955 18.84 12.15 35.95
N PHE A 956 19.72 12.18 36.94
CA PHE A 956 20.87 11.29 37.03
C PHE A 956 21.24 11.04 38.49
N TYR A 957 21.91 9.92 38.76
CA TYR A 957 22.45 9.63 40.09
C TYR A 957 23.87 10.17 40.22
N GLY A 958 24.08 11.09 41.16
CA GLY A 958 25.40 11.64 41.46
C GLY A 958 26.32 10.65 42.17
N LEU A 959 27.60 11.01 42.34
CA LEU A 959 28.62 10.15 43.00
C LEU A 959 28.28 9.73 44.44
N ALA A 960 27.37 10.46 45.10
CA ALA A 960 26.86 10.14 46.43
C ALA A 960 25.64 9.21 46.42
N ASN A 961 25.26 8.68 45.24
CA ASN A 961 24.03 7.94 44.98
C ASN A 961 22.76 8.74 45.35
N THR A 962 22.80 10.06 45.17
CA THR A 962 21.65 10.96 45.34
C THR A 962 21.10 11.33 43.97
N LEU A 963 19.78 11.42 43.85
CA LEU A 963 19.13 11.86 42.62
C LEU A 963 19.37 13.36 42.41
N GLU A 964 19.93 13.71 41.26
CA GLU A 964 20.23 15.08 40.83
C GLU A 964 19.62 15.34 39.44
N GLU A 965 19.45 16.61 39.08
CA GLU A 965 18.94 17.03 37.76
C GLU A 965 20.00 17.83 37.00
N ALA A 966 20.24 17.50 35.74
CA ALA A 966 21.13 18.20 34.83
C ALA A 966 20.32 18.94 33.74
N SER A 967 20.64 20.22 33.50
CA SER A 967 20.00 21.01 32.44
C SER A 967 20.76 20.87 31.13
N TRP A 968 20.08 20.44 30.07
CA TRP A 968 20.64 20.30 28.73
C TRP A 968 19.89 21.17 27.72
N GLU A 969 20.63 21.79 26.80
CA GLU A 969 20.09 22.54 25.68
C GLU A 969 20.54 21.93 24.34
N GLU A 970 19.62 21.78 23.40
CA GLU A 970 19.92 21.26 22.06
C GLU A 970 19.32 22.15 20.97
N TYR A 971 20.14 22.59 20.02
CA TYR A 971 19.71 23.32 18.83
C TYR A 971 20.00 22.51 17.57
N LEU A 972 18.99 22.38 16.71
CA LEU A 972 19.09 21.68 15.44
C LEU A 972 18.61 22.59 14.31
N GLY A 973 19.43 22.70 13.26
CA GLY A 973 19.09 23.38 12.02
C GLY A 973 19.28 22.46 10.84
N ARG A 974 18.28 22.37 9.97
CA ARG A 974 18.35 21.61 8.71
C ARG A 974 17.99 22.49 7.54
N ALA A 975 18.70 22.37 6.44
CA ALA A 975 18.29 22.92 5.16
C ALA A 975 18.59 21.93 4.04
N TYR A 976 17.75 21.88 3.03
CA TYR A 976 17.96 21.00 1.88
C TYR A 976 17.61 21.70 0.57
N LEU A 977 18.31 21.28 -0.48
CA LEU A 977 18.04 21.61 -1.88
C LEU A 977 18.13 20.32 -2.70
N TYR A 978 17.02 19.91 -3.28
CA TYR A 978 16.92 18.72 -4.12
C TYR A 978 16.50 19.10 -5.52
N TRP A 979 16.99 18.36 -6.52
CA TRP A 979 16.68 18.63 -7.91
C TRP A 979 16.69 17.36 -8.76
N THR A 980 15.68 17.19 -9.61
CA THR A 980 15.67 16.16 -10.65
C THR A 980 15.79 16.80 -12.04
N PRO A 981 17.01 17.15 -12.50
CA PRO A 981 17.24 17.81 -13.79
C PRO A 981 16.89 16.96 -15.02
N HIS A 982 16.82 15.65 -14.85
CA HIS A 982 16.59 14.67 -15.92
C HIS A 982 15.87 13.45 -15.34
N GLU A 983 15.17 12.68 -16.19
CA GLU A 983 14.44 11.44 -15.82
C GLU A 983 15.30 10.36 -15.15
N TRP A 984 16.63 10.49 -15.22
CA TRP A 984 17.61 9.50 -14.75
C TRP A 984 18.55 10.07 -13.69
N LEU A 985 18.36 11.33 -13.28
CA LEU A 985 19.32 12.04 -12.43
C LEU A 985 18.60 12.74 -11.29
N ALA A 986 19.07 12.49 -10.07
CA ALA A 986 18.70 13.22 -8.86
C ALA A 986 19.94 13.81 -8.20
N LEU A 987 19.85 15.06 -7.79
CA LEU A 987 20.89 15.82 -7.14
C LEU A 987 20.40 16.27 -5.76
N LYS A 988 21.26 16.15 -4.75
CA LYS A 988 20.98 16.64 -3.40
C LYS A 988 22.12 17.49 -2.86
N ALA A 989 21.74 18.52 -2.12
CA ALA A 989 22.62 19.28 -1.25
C ALA A 989 21.86 19.54 0.04
N GLU A 990 22.45 19.20 1.19
CA GLU A 990 21.84 19.44 2.49
C GLU A 990 22.83 20.14 3.40
N TYR A 991 22.32 20.75 4.47
CA TYR A 991 23.09 21.35 5.53
C TYR A 991 22.44 20.99 6.86
N LEU A 992 23.20 20.37 7.75
CA LEU A 992 22.82 20.05 9.12
C LEU A 992 23.71 20.88 10.06
N TYR A 993 23.09 21.45 11.07
CA TYR A 993 23.73 22.13 12.19
C TYR A 993 23.18 21.56 13.48
N GLU A 994 24.07 21.15 14.37
CA GLU A 994 23.74 20.66 15.71
C GLU A 994 24.61 21.42 16.72
N ASP A 995 24.01 21.87 17.81
CA ASP A 995 24.67 22.54 18.94
C ASP A 995 24.09 21.94 20.22
N PHE A 996 24.95 21.34 21.03
CA PHE A 996 24.60 20.73 22.30
C PHE A 996 25.34 21.45 23.42
N GLU A 997 24.64 21.73 24.52
CA GLU A 997 25.21 22.24 25.76
C GLU A 997 24.63 21.43 26.92
N ARG A 998 25.50 20.87 27.76
CA ARG A 998 25.12 19.98 28.88
C ARG A 998 25.74 20.47 30.18
N ASP A 999 24.98 20.38 31.27
CA ASP A 999 25.44 20.74 32.61
C ASP A 999 26.63 19.88 33.08
N GLU A 1000 27.52 20.48 33.89
CA GLU A 1000 28.72 19.79 34.41
C GLU A 1000 28.38 18.60 35.32
N GLY A 1001 27.20 18.57 35.95
CA GLY A 1001 26.76 17.47 36.81
C GLY A 1001 26.59 16.15 36.05
N PHE A 1002 26.09 16.21 34.81
CA PHE A 1002 25.97 15.05 33.93
C PHE A 1002 26.12 15.48 32.47
N THR A 1003 27.33 15.29 31.95
CA THR A 1003 27.69 15.68 30.58
C THR A 1003 27.48 14.54 29.58
N ASP A 1004 27.37 13.30 30.04
CA ASP A 1004 27.28 12.13 29.18
C ASP A 1004 28.36 12.15 28.06
N GLY A 1005 29.61 12.36 28.47
CA GLY A 1005 30.78 12.38 27.59
C GLY A 1005 31.02 13.68 26.80
N VAL A 1006 30.07 14.62 26.79
CA VAL A 1006 30.18 15.88 26.02
C VAL A 1006 29.64 17.05 26.84
N LYS A 1007 30.45 18.07 27.08
CA LYS A 1007 29.99 19.29 27.77
C LYS A 1007 29.34 20.27 26.81
N ASP A 1008 30.02 20.57 25.70
CA ASP A 1008 29.47 21.37 24.61
C ASP A 1008 29.97 20.83 23.29
N MET A 1009 29.14 20.81 22.25
CA MET A 1009 29.55 20.34 20.93
C MET A 1009 28.74 20.97 19.81
N ARG A 1010 29.47 21.40 18.77
CA ARG A 1010 28.92 21.93 17.52
C ARG A 1010 29.34 21.08 16.36
N THR A 1011 28.35 20.66 15.57
CA THR A 1011 28.56 19.87 14.35
C THR A 1011 27.94 20.57 13.16
N HIS A 1012 28.76 20.83 12.13
CA HIS A 1012 28.29 21.21 10.80
C HIS A 1012 28.46 20.02 9.86
N ARG A 1013 27.42 19.68 9.11
CA ARG A 1013 27.45 18.59 8.12
C ARG A 1013 26.85 19.05 6.79
N PHE A 1014 27.56 18.80 5.69
CA PHE A 1014 27.13 19.24 4.35
C PHE A 1014 27.24 18.11 3.32
N PRO A 1015 26.20 17.25 3.20
CA PRO A 1015 26.18 16.18 2.22
C PRO A 1015 25.76 16.70 0.83
N LEU A 1016 26.56 16.34 -0.18
CA LEU A 1016 26.34 16.59 -1.59
C LEU A 1016 26.25 15.26 -2.33
N GLY A 1017 25.12 14.99 -2.99
CA GLY A 1017 24.87 13.71 -3.62
C GLY A 1017 24.39 13.79 -5.07
N ILE A 1018 24.77 12.78 -5.84
CA ILE A 1018 24.31 12.53 -7.21
C ILE A 1018 23.88 11.07 -7.32
N ASN A 1019 22.64 10.86 -7.74
CA ASN A 1019 22.07 9.53 -7.95
C ASN A 1019 21.62 9.40 -9.41
N PHE A 1020 22.06 8.33 -10.05
CA PHE A 1020 21.76 7.95 -11.42
C PHE A 1020 20.89 6.70 -11.46
N PHE A 1021 19.85 6.70 -12.30
CA PHE A 1021 18.89 5.61 -12.45
C PHE A 1021 18.64 5.33 -13.94
N HIS A 1022 18.95 4.13 -14.41
CA HIS A 1022 18.70 3.72 -15.79
C HIS A 1022 17.59 2.66 -15.87
N PRO A 1023 16.69 2.72 -16.88
CA PRO A 1023 15.62 1.74 -17.07
C PRO A 1023 16.08 0.29 -17.27
N SER A 1024 17.37 0.04 -17.50
CA SER A 1024 17.93 -1.33 -17.51
C SER A 1024 17.98 -1.98 -16.13
N GLY A 1025 17.66 -1.25 -15.06
CA GLY A 1025 17.80 -1.70 -13.67
C GLY A 1025 19.12 -1.27 -13.03
N LEU A 1026 20.04 -0.63 -13.77
CA LEU A 1026 21.30 -0.13 -13.22
C LEU A 1026 21.08 1.21 -12.52
N SER A 1027 21.61 1.34 -11.31
CA SER A 1027 21.66 2.58 -10.54
C SER A 1027 23.05 2.80 -9.98
N ALA A 1028 23.44 4.05 -9.82
CA ALA A 1028 24.70 4.43 -9.18
C ALA A 1028 24.51 5.69 -8.34
N GLY A 1029 25.09 5.72 -7.16
CA GLY A 1029 25.06 6.86 -6.25
C GLY A 1029 26.47 7.24 -5.80
N LEU A 1030 26.70 8.53 -5.64
CA LEU A 1030 27.91 9.09 -5.02
C LEU A 1030 27.47 10.21 -4.09
N THR A 1031 27.90 10.16 -2.83
CA THR A 1031 27.66 11.24 -1.85
C THR A 1031 28.98 11.64 -1.21
N ALA A 1032 29.33 12.92 -1.30
CA ALA A 1032 30.45 13.52 -0.58
C ALA A 1032 29.90 14.37 0.57
N THR A 1033 30.32 14.10 1.80
CA THR A 1033 29.85 14.78 3.00
C THR A 1033 31.01 15.46 3.69
N TYR A 1034 30.92 16.78 3.85
CA TYR A 1034 31.84 17.53 4.69
C TYR A 1034 31.35 17.54 6.13
N TYR A 1035 32.26 17.32 7.08
CA TYR A 1035 32.04 17.43 8.52
C TYR A 1035 32.98 18.50 9.09
N ASP A 1036 32.47 19.27 10.05
CA ASP A 1036 33.23 20.18 10.92
C ASP A 1036 32.61 20.07 12.32
N GLN A 1037 33.24 19.29 13.18
CA GLN A 1037 32.79 19.04 14.56
C GLN A 1037 33.82 19.59 15.54
N LYS A 1038 33.35 20.30 16.57
CA LYS A 1038 34.19 20.82 17.64
C LYS A 1038 33.42 20.88 18.95
N GLY A 1039 34.11 20.72 20.07
CA GLY A 1039 33.48 20.77 21.39
C GLY A 1039 34.43 20.46 22.52
N THR A 1040 33.90 20.52 23.73
CA THR A 1040 34.58 20.08 24.96
C THR A 1040 34.10 18.67 25.29
N ILE A 1041 34.97 17.68 25.16
CA ILE A 1041 34.64 16.24 25.21
C ILE A 1041 35.40 15.58 26.35
N GLU A 1042 34.77 14.64 27.02
CA GLU A 1042 35.36 13.90 28.13
C GLU A 1042 36.23 12.72 27.65
N ARG A 1043 37.42 12.53 28.24
CA ARG A 1043 38.18 11.27 28.12
C ARG A 1043 37.57 10.23 29.05
N THR A 1044 36.65 9.43 28.52
CA THR A 1044 35.74 8.62 29.33
C THR A 1044 36.40 7.36 29.90
N VAL A 1045 37.48 6.88 29.27
CA VAL A 1045 38.14 5.61 29.61
C VAL A 1045 39.52 5.82 30.22
N ILE A 1046 40.30 6.76 29.67
CA ILE A 1046 41.71 6.94 30.05
C ILE A 1046 41.86 7.84 31.29
N ASP A 1047 41.06 8.91 31.38
CA ASP A 1047 41.16 9.95 32.41
C ASP A 1047 39.76 10.47 32.79
N PHE A 1048 38.98 9.64 33.50
CA PHE A 1048 37.60 9.96 33.89
C PHE A 1048 37.45 11.36 34.53
N GLY A 1049 36.48 12.15 34.06
CA GLY A 1049 36.25 13.53 34.50
C GLY A 1049 37.21 14.57 33.92
N VAL A 1050 38.13 14.19 33.01
CA VAL A 1050 38.99 15.13 32.27
C VAL A 1050 38.33 15.50 30.95
N PHE A 1051 38.10 16.80 30.79
CA PHE A 1051 37.55 17.39 29.56
C PHE A 1051 38.66 18.01 28.72
N GLU A 1052 38.65 17.71 27.42
CA GLU A 1052 39.56 18.27 26.43
C GLU A 1052 38.80 18.88 25.25
N ASP A 1053 39.35 19.96 24.70
CA ASP A 1053 38.83 20.55 23.47
C ASP A 1053 39.15 19.62 22.28
N GLY A 1054 38.13 19.10 21.62
CA GLY A 1054 38.23 18.33 20.37
C GLY A 1054 37.76 19.16 19.19
N ALA A 1055 38.44 19.07 18.04
CA ALA A 1055 37.98 19.66 16.79
C ALA A 1055 38.58 18.93 15.57
N ASP A 1056 37.72 18.54 14.64
CA ASP A 1056 38.14 17.91 13.38
C ASP A 1056 37.27 18.33 12.18
N GLN A 1057 37.87 18.30 10.99
CA GLN A 1057 37.25 18.68 9.72
C GLN A 1057 37.68 17.73 8.60
N PHE A 1058 36.73 16.99 8.05
CA PHE A 1058 37.02 15.94 7.08
C PHE A 1058 35.93 15.79 6.01
N TRP A 1059 36.26 15.04 4.96
CA TRP A 1059 35.33 14.69 3.89
C TRP A 1059 35.17 13.17 3.80
N LEU A 1060 33.93 12.70 3.90
CA LEU A 1060 33.60 11.29 3.61
C LEU A 1060 32.96 11.17 2.25
N VAL A 1061 33.41 10.20 1.46
CA VAL A 1061 32.85 9.91 0.13
C VAL A 1061 32.31 8.50 0.10
N ASP A 1062 31.00 8.37 -0.09
CA ASP A 1062 30.31 7.10 -0.21
C ASP A 1062 29.89 6.86 -1.65
N ALA A 1063 30.07 5.64 -2.14
CA ALA A 1063 29.66 5.24 -3.48
C ALA A 1063 28.91 3.91 -3.46
N ALA A 1064 27.91 3.77 -4.33
CA ALA A 1064 27.19 2.52 -4.51
C ALA A 1064 26.79 2.31 -5.96
N ILE A 1065 26.84 1.06 -6.40
CA ILE A 1065 26.26 0.61 -7.67
C ILE A 1065 25.27 -0.49 -7.35
N SER A 1066 24.04 -0.33 -7.85
CA SER A 1066 22.97 -1.30 -7.67
C SER A 1066 22.46 -1.78 -9.02
N TYR A 1067 22.10 -3.05 -9.09
CA TYR A 1067 21.42 -3.63 -10.25
C TYR A 1067 20.16 -4.34 -9.80
N ARG A 1068 19.02 -3.87 -10.31
CA ARG A 1068 17.72 -4.49 -10.10
C ARG A 1068 17.51 -5.59 -11.12
N PHE A 1069 17.17 -6.78 -10.64
CA PHE A 1069 16.94 -7.91 -11.52
C PHE A 1069 15.64 -7.76 -12.31
N PRO A 1070 15.59 -8.24 -13.58
CA PRO A 1070 14.36 -8.30 -14.35
C PRO A 1070 13.23 -9.00 -13.59
N ASN A 1071 11.98 -8.71 -13.96
CA ASN A 1071 10.80 -9.37 -13.38
C ASN A 1071 10.67 -9.20 -11.85
N ARG A 1072 11.31 -8.19 -11.27
CA ARG A 1072 11.17 -7.80 -9.85
C ARG A 1072 11.53 -8.95 -8.89
N TYR A 1073 12.55 -9.76 -9.21
CA TYR A 1073 13.00 -10.85 -8.33
C TYR A 1073 13.90 -10.40 -7.18
N GLY A 1074 14.44 -9.18 -7.25
CA GLY A 1074 15.39 -8.68 -6.27
C GLY A 1074 16.35 -7.67 -6.86
N PHE A 1075 17.42 -7.39 -6.13
CA PHE A 1075 18.52 -6.51 -6.54
C PHE A 1075 19.80 -6.90 -5.83
N ALA A 1076 20.91 -6.52 -6.44
CA ALA A 1076 22.23 -6.59 -5.84
C ALA A 1076 22.83 -5.19 -5.74
N THR A 1077 23.56 -4.91 -4.67
CA THR A 1077 24.27 -3.66 -4.45
C THR A 1077 25.72 -3.98 -4.09
N LEU A 1078 26.65 -3.30 -4.75
CA LEU A 1078 28.04 -3.19 -4.33
C LEU A 1078 28.23 -1.74 -3.85
N GLY A 1079 28.63 -1.56 -2.61
CA GLY A 1079 28.89 -0.24 -2.06
C GLY A 1079 30.24 -0.15 -1.37
N VAL A 1080 30.70 1.09 -1.26
CA VAL A 1080 31.90 1.47 -0.52
C VAL A 1080 31.55 2.69 0.33
N LYS A 1081 31.74 2.57 1.64
CA LYS A 1081 31.70 3.70 2.59
C LYS A 1081 33.12 4.16 2.86
N ASN A 1082 33.29 5.47 3.09
CA ASN A 1082 34.61 6.08 3.24
C ASN A 1082 35.58 5.64 2.13
N LEU A 1083 35.20 5.87 0.86
CA LEU A 1083 35.89 5.40 -0.35
C LEU A 1083 37.38 5.75 -0.42
N PHE A 1084 37.80 6.80 0.28
CA PHE A 1084 39.19 7.27 0.29
C PHE A 1084 39.96 6.88 1.54
N ASP A 1085 39.36 6.09 2.44
CA ASP A 1085 39.98 5.61 3.68
C ASP A 1085 40.50 6.79 4.53
N GLU A 1086 39.65 7.82 4.66
CA GLU A 1086 39.98 9.02 5.43
C GLU A 1086 39.91 8.70 6.93
N GLU A 1087 40.99 8.95 7.67
CA GLU A 1087 41.01 8.88 9.13
C GLU A 1087 40.44 10.18 9.72
N PHE A 1088 39.61 10.08 10.76
CA PHE A 1088 38.98 11.23 11.39
C PHE A 1088 38.58 10.96 12.85
N ASP A 1089 38.49 12.04 13.62
CA ASP A 1089 37.96 12.06 14.97
C ASP A 1089 36.52 12.59 14.95
N TYR A 1090 35.59 11.84 15.54
CA TYR A 1090 34.17 12.19 15.53
C TYR A 1090 33.45 11.54 16.70
N TYR A 1091 32.63 12.33 17.39
CA TYR A 1091 31.76 11.88 18.46
C TYR A 1091 30.36 11.58 17.91
N GLU A 1092 29.91 10.34 18.07
CA GLU A 1092 28.54 9.93 17.74
C GLU A 1092 27.60 10.24 18.90
N VAL A 1093 26.57 11.04 18.64
CA VAL A 1093 25.57 11.44 19.66
C VAL A 1093 24.54 10.32 19.87
N ASP A 1094 24.30 9.51 18.85
CA ASP A 1094 23.43 8.34 18.96
C ASP A 1094 24.21 7.13 19.52
N ARG A 1095 24.04 6.87 20.82
CA ARG A 1095 24.66 5.73 21.50
C ARG A 1095 24.21 4.38 20.92
N ASN A 1096 23.07 4.34 20.24
CA ASN A 1096 22.43 3.11 19.82
C ASN A 1096 22.70 2.75 18.37
N ASN A 1097 23.21 3.68 17.56
CA ASN A 1097 23.41 3.44 16.13
C ASN A 1097 24.52 4.32 15.55
N LEU A 1098 25.60 3.68 15.09
CA LEU A 1098 26.75 4.36 14.49
C LEU A 1098 26.42 4.82 13.06
N THR A 1099 26.47 6.13 12.80
CA THR A 1099 26.10 6.67 11.48
C THR A 1099 27.25 6.74 10.48
N ILE A 1100 28.49 6.81 10.96
CA ILE A 1100 29.72 6.82 10.15
C ILE A 1100 30.76 5.87 10.76
N GLN A 1101 31.78 5.48 9.98
CA GLN A 1101 32.86 4.63 10.44
C GLN A 1101 34.19 5.12 9.89
N GLN A 1102 35.25 4.89 10.66
CA GLN A 1102 36.60 5.40 10.39
C GLN A 1102 37.28 4.67 9.23
N ASP A 1103 37.13 3.35 9.13
CA ASP A 1103 37.76 2.58 8.04
C ASP A 1103 36.92 2.55 6.76
N MET A 1104 37.58 2.36 5.61
CA MET A 1104 36.90 2.04 4.36
C MET A 1104 36.15 0.69 4.44
N GLN A 1105 34.83 0.75 4.24
CA GLN A 1105 33.97 -0.44 4.23
C GLN A 1105 33.51 -0.78 2.83
N ILE A 1106 33.90 -1.95 2.32
CA ILE A 1106 33.39 -2.49 1.06
C ILE A 1106 32.36 -3.56 1.40
N TYR A 1107 31.18 -3.49 0.77
CA TYR A 1107 30.12 -4.46 1.04
C TYR A 1107 29.36 -4.85 -0.22
N VAL A 1108 28.86 -6.08 -0.21
CA VAL A 1108 27.93 -6.61 -1.19
C VAL A 1108 26.65 -6.99 -0.47
N LYS A 1109 25.52 -6.52 -1.01
CA LYS A 1109 24.19 -6.87 -0.54
C LYS A 1109 23.37 -7.50 -1.64
N LEU A 1110 22.66 -8.58 -1.32
CA LEU A 1110 21.78 -9.29 -2.23
C LEU A 1110 20.44 -9.50 -1.54
N THR A 1111 19.36 -9.04 -2.15
CA THR A 1111 17.99 -9.32 -1.68
C THR A 1111 17.23 -10.04 -2.79
N LEU A 1112 16.59 -11.15 -2.42
CA LEU A 1112 15.76 -11.97 -3.30
C LEU A 1112 14.35 -12.10 -2.70
N THR A 1113 13.34 -12.03 -3.57
CA THR A 1113 11.94 -12.25 -3.19
C THR A 1113 11.33 -13.22 -4.18
N LEU A 1114 10.85 -14.34 -3.65
CA LEU A 1114 10.27 -15.43 -4.41
C LEU A 1114 8.79 -15.61 -3.99
N PRO A 1115 7.85 -15.61 -4.96
CA PRO A 1115 6.44 -15.89 -4.70
C PRO A 1115 6.14 -17.39 -4.58
#